data_AF-A0A940J749-F1
#
_entry.id   AF-A0A940J749-F1
#
_cell.length_a   1.000
_cell.length_b   1.000
_cell.length_c   1.000
_cell.angle_alpha   90.00
_cell.angle_beta   90.00
_cell.angle_gamma   90.00
#
_symmetry.space_group_name_H-M   'P 1'
#
loop_
_entity.id
_entity.type
_entity.pdbx_description
1 polymer ?
#
loop_
_entity_poly.entity_id
_entity_poly.type
_entity_poly.pdbx_seq_one_letter_code
_entity_poly.pdbx_strand_id
1 'polypeptide(L)'
;MNLGRLEDETLQGARPDWWWTGKPPIHGRCPGVDAEGVITSLPLLDYSRCTREEALAYFDNTWTLTEVLFSALASEEAFYRPPYHNLRHPLIFYYCHPAVLFINKLRLAGLIGSALNADYEHLFETGVDEMSWDDLSKNERRWPSIQEVNAYRRTVYGIVREVLETHPDLDGPLSQASPLWALLMGFEHERIHLETSSVLIRELPLSLVQRPAQWPSDHPTAFGPQIPEPQAGRDYPENPWHDVGGADVVLGKPRQWPTFGWDNEYGERRVTVAAFSASRYLVSNGEFWAFVKAGGYRERRYWSEEGWQWKTFRNAKWPTFWVPDGPSGLHRFKLRTCFETREMPWSWPAEVNYFEAKAYCAWRSEVEGGTALRLPSEAEHQLMRPSAMRGLDRATRRDPVMAHAGSAMARSEGLNLNLAYGSASPVDAFAPTAEGLHDAMGNVWQWCEDHFNPLQGSKLDPLYEDFSVPCYDGKHQMLLGGSFVSTGDEASIWARFHFRPHFYQFAGFRPVRAAGDGGAVKLGAEGGQEDVYETRQLLNEYLLMHYGAPEDVMPYAFGPRDAVDFAQRCARMLNDAAREEGINGGQALDVGCAVGGAVFELARHFDAVTGVDLSKSFIDAADTLRRDGRLDYDRKDEGKLMTPRTAVIDPAIARERTTFRQADACALPAEYEGFDAVLMANLLCRLPSPRACLSRLGGPRGLVRSGGLLLIVSPYTWLEQFTSPEAWLGGFERNGERVRAADTLRAMLEDEFELIKEEDVPLVIREHARKFQYIVSHAMLWRRK
;
A
#
# COMPACT_ATOMS: atom_id res chain seq x y z
N MET A 1 -26.48 7.12 3.52
CA MET A 1 -26.50 7.34 2.04
C MET A 1 -27.24 8.64 1.75
N ASN A 2 -26.56 9.60 1.09
CA ASN A 2 -27.18 10.80 0.52
C ASN A 2 -27.57 10.46 -0.93
N LEU A 3 -28.76 9.90 -1.17
CA LEU A 3 -29.28 9.70 -2.52
C LEU A 3 -30.37 10.75 -2.78
N GLY A 4 -30.44 11.31 -3.99
CA GLY A 4 -31.48 12.23 -4.44
C GLY A 4 -31.07 13.71 -4.52
N ARG A 5 -29.78 14.03 -4.70
CA ARG A 5 -29.31 15.43 -4.89
C ARG A 5 -29.12 15.82 -6.35
N LEU A 6 -29.15 14.83 -7.25
CA LEU A 6 -29.14 14.99 -8.71
C LEU A 6 -30.28 14.16 -9.29
N GLU A 7 -30.86 14.66 -10.38
CA GLU A 7 -31.73 13.83 -11.21
C GLU A 7 -30.85 12.87 -12.01
N ASP A 8 -30.97 11.56 -11.76
CA ASP A 8 -30.20 10.50 -12.43
C ASP A 8 -30.28 10.57 -13.96
N GLU A 9 -31.35 11.18 -14.50
CA GLU A 9 -31.51 11.44 -15.94
C GLU A 9 -30.35 12.24 -16.54
N THR A 10 -29.71 13.12 -15.76
CA THR A 10 -28.55 13.91 -16.21
C THR A 10 -27.24 13.12 -16.24
N LEU A 11 -27.22 11.91 -15.66
CA LEU A 11 -26.05 11.03 -15.60
C LEU A 11 -26.11 9.89 -16.62
N GLN A 12 -27.22 9.75 -17.33
CA GLN A 12 -27.41 8.76 -18.40
C GLN A 12 -27.17 9.37 -19.78
N GLY A 13 -26.57 8.60 -20.68
CA GLY A 13 -26.20 9.03 -22.02
C GLY A 13 -25.02 10.01 -22.04
N ALA A 14 -25.05 10.95 -22.99
CA ALA A 14 -24.00 11.95 -23.13
C ALA A 14 -24.00 12.93 -21.95
N ARG A 15 -22.81 13.27 -21.45
CA ARG A 15 -22.69 14.17 -20.30
C ARG A 15 -22.98 15.62 -20.68
N PRO A 16 -23.70 16.37 -19.82
CA PRO A 16 -23.92 17.79 -20.00
C PRO A 16 -22.62 18.59 -19.83
N ASP A 17 -22.57 19.80 -20.38
CA ASP A 17 -21.37 20.66 -20.38
C ASP A 17 -20.78 20.90 -19.00
N TRP A 18 -21.62 20.93 -17.94
CA TRP A 18 -21.14 21.16 -16.58
C TRP A 18 -20.27 20.01 -16.03
N TRP A 19 -20.34 18.81 -16.61
CA TRP A 19 -19.58 17.64 -16.16
C TRP A 19 -18.08 17.79 -16.40
N TRP A 20 -17.72 18.43 -17.50
CA TRP A 20 -16.32 18.59 -17.92
C TRP A 20 -15.71 19.74 -17.10
N THR A 21 -14.91 19.38 -16.11
CA THR A 21 -14.19 20.32 -15.24
C THR A 21 -12.91 20.82 -15.90
N GLY A 22 -12.38 20.06 -16.87
CA GLY A 22 -11.27 20.45 -17.74
C GLY A 22 -11.70 20.73 -19.18
N LYS A 23 -10.83 20.39 -20.15
CA LYS A 23 -11.19 20.45 -21.58
C LYS A 23 -12.15 19.30 -21.92
N PRO A 24 -13.29 19.56 -22.58
CA PRO A 24 -14.19 18.49 -23.01
C PRO A 24 -13.52 17.63 -24.10
N PRO A 25 -13.85 16.33 -24.21
CA PRO A 25 -13.25 15.40 -25.15
C PRO A 25 -13.73 15.65 -26.59
N ILE A 26 -13.27 16.75 -27.19
CA ILE A 26 -13.65 17.22 -28.52
C ILE A 26 -12.39 17.32 -29.39
N HIS A 27 -12.46 16.72 -30.58
CA HIS A 27 -11.40 16.78 -31.58
C HIS A 27 -10.94 18.22 -31.86
N GLY A 28 -9.63 18.43 -31.89
CA GLY A 28 -9.01 19.75 -32.09
C GLY A 28 -9.13 20.72 -30.90
N ARG A 29 -9.83 20.34 -29.81
CA ARG A 29 -9.88 21.11 -28.55
C ARG A 29 -9.11 20.44 -27.43
N CYS A 30 -9.33 19.13 -27.24
CA CYS A 30 -8.61 18.33 -26.25
C CYS A 30 -7.52 17.48 -26.93
N PRO A 31 -6.28 17.51 -26.42
CA PRO A 31 -5.21 16.63 -26.90
C PRO A 31 -5.55 15.14 -26.74
N GLY A 32 -5.15 14.35 -27.72
CA GLY A 32 -5.37 12.89 -27.73
C GLY A 32 -6.77 12.44 -28.16
N VAL A 33 -7.65 13.37 -28.56
CA VAL A 33 -8.96 13.06 -29.14
C VAL A 33 -8.87 13.01 -30.66
N ASP A 34 -9.29 11.90 -31.27
CA ASP A 34 -9.30 11.71 -32.73
C ASP A 34 -10.57 12.31 -33.39
N ALA A 35 -10.67 12.19 -34.72
CA ALA A 35 -11.76 12.77 -35.50
C ALA A 35 -13.12 12.14 -35.19
N GLU A 36 -13.11 10.90 -34.71
CA GLU A 36 -14.26 10.13 -34.26
C GLU A 36 -14.69 10.50 -32.82
N GLY A 37 -13.90 11.32 -32.13
CA GLY A 37 -14.17 11.79 -30.77
C GLY A 37 -13.69 10.83 -29.68
N VAL A 38 -12.86 9.83 -30.03
CA VAL A 38 -12.29 8.88 -29.09
C VAL A 38 -11.02 9.47 -28.50
N ILE A 39 -10.90 9.43 -27.17
CA ILE A 39 -9.69 9.86 -26.45
C ILE A 39 -8.74 8.69 -26.24
N THR A 40 -7.44 8.93 -26.43
CA THR A 40 -6.36 7.99 -26.11
C THR A 40 -5.29 8.68 -25.28
N SER A 41 -4.42 7.89 -24.62
CA SER A 41 -3.29 8.46 -23.90
C SER A 41 -2.26 9.05 -24.85
N LEU A 42 -1.77 10.25 -24.53
CA LEU A 42 -0.57 10.80 -25.15
C LEU A 42 0.69 10.00 -24.77
N PRO A 43 1.78 10.13 -25.54
CA PRO A 43 3.07 9.55 -25.17
C PRO A 43 3.59 10.15 -23.85
N LEU A 44 4.29 9.35 -23.07
CA LEU A 44 4.96 9.78 -21.84
C LEU A 44 5.98 10.88 -22.15
N LEU A 45 5.91 11.96 -21.38
CA LEU A 45 6.72 13.15 -21.61
C LEU A 45 8.21 12.90 -21.35
N ASP A 46 9.04 13.45 -22.24
CA ASP A 46 10.49 13.57 -22.04
C ASP A 46 10.79 14.89 -21.33
N TYR A 47 10.87 14.85 -20.01
CA TYR A 47 11.08 16.02 -19.15
C TYR A 47 12.47 16.65 -19.29
N SER A 48 13.40 16.02 -20.01
CA SER A 48 14.68 16.66 -20.35
C SER A 48 14.55 17.72 -21.45
N ARG A 49 13.44 17.74 -22.19
CA ARG A 49 13.17 18.66 -23.31
C ARG A 49 11.71 19.09 -23.43
N CYS A 50 10.90 18.83 -22.41
CA CYS A 50 9.47 19.09 -22.43
C CYS A 50 9.21 20.59 -22.53
N THR A 51 8.38 20.98 -23.48
CA THR A 51 7.88 22.35 -23.60
C THR A 51 6.65 22.54 -22.72
N ARG A 52 6.35 23.81 -22.36
CA ARG A 52 5.10 24.16 -21.68
C ARG A 52 3.85 23.67 -22.41
N GLU A 53 3.85 23.72 -23.74
CA GLU A 53 2.73 23.24 -24.56
C GLU A 53 2.53 21.72 -24.40
N GLU A 54 3.60 20.94 -24.42
CA GLU A 54 3.54 19.49 -24.21
C GLU A 54 3.09 19.14 -22.79
N ALA A 55 3.58 19.86 -21.77
CA ALA A 55 3.16 19.68 -20.39
C ALA A 55 1.66 19.98 -20.20
N LEU A 56 1.18 21.10 -20.74
CA LEU A 56 -0.25 21.46 -20.75
C LEU A 56 -1.07 20.40 -21.49
N ALA A 57 -0.59 19.92 -22.64
CA ALA A 57 -1.31 18.94 -23.42
C ALA A 57 -1.44 17.60 -22.69
N TYR A 58 -0.36 17.18 -22.03
CA TYR A 58 -0.34 15.96 -21.22
C TYR A 58 -1.25 16.06 -20.00
N PHE A 59 -1.25 17.19 -19.30
CA PHE A 59 -2.17 17.45 -18.19
C PHE A 59 -3.63 17.41 -18.65
N ASP A 60 -3.96 18.14 -19.72
CA ASP A 60 -5.31 18.19 -20.28
C ASP A 60 -5.81 16.80 -20.70
N ASN A 61 -4.95 16.01 -21.34
CA ASN A 61 -5.25 14.63 -21.71
C ASN A 61 -5.47 13.74 -20.48
N THR A 62 -4.58 13.82 -19.49
CA THR A 62 -4.65 13.04 -18.25
C THR A 62 -5.97 13.30 -17.51
N TRP A 63 -6.30 14.57 -17.33
CA TRP A 63 -7.53 14.98 -16.67
C TRP A 63 -8.78 14.48 -17.42
N THR A 64 -8.79 14.66 -18.75
CA THR A 64 -9.93 14.30 -19.59
C THR A 64 -10.14 12.79 -19.68
N LEU A 65 -9.06 11.98 -19.66
CA LEU A 65 -9.16 10.52 -19.60
C LEU A 65 -9.96 10.07 -18.36
N THR A 66 -9.66 10.64 -17.19
CA THR A 66 -10.40 10.39 -15.96
C THR A 66 -11.86 10.82 -16.09
N GLU A 67 -12.14 12.02 -16.64
CA GLU A 67 -13.52 12.50 -16.82
C GLU A 67 -14.33 11.62 -17.77
N VAL A 68 -13.71 11.10 -18.84
CA VAL A 68 -14.34 10.17 -19.76
C VAL A 68 -14.61 8.83 -19.06
N LEU A 69 -13.67 8.28 -18.29
CA LEU A 69 -13.91 7.05 -17.54
C LEU A 69 -15.08 7.21 -16.55
N PHE A 70 -15.09 8.29 -15.75
CA PHE A 70 -16.15 8.54 -14.77
C PHE A 70 -17.49 8.91 -15.41
N SER A 71 -17.50 9.36 -16.67
CA SER A 71 -18.73 9.53 -17.43
C SER A 71 -19.48 8.21 -17.70
N ALA A 72 -18.86 7.07 -17.41
CA ALA A 72 -19.49 5.75 -17.44
C ALA A 72 -20.52 5.52 -16.30
N LEU A 73 -20.51 6.31 -15.23
CA LEU A 73 -21.33 6.07 -14.04
C LEU A 73 -22.78 6.58 -14.20
N ALA A 74 -23.72 5.69 -14.49
CA ALA A 74 -25.05 6.03 -15.00
C ALA A 74 -26.07 6.52 -13.94
N SER A 75 -25.66 6.70 -12.68
CA SER A 75 -26.52 7.15 -11.58
C SER A 75 -25.71 7.70 -10.40
N GLU A 76 -26.35 8.43 -9.49
CA GLU A 76 -25.73 8.90 -8.24
C GLU A 76 -25.24 7.72 -7.39
N GLU A 77 -26.02 6.64 -7.32
CA GLU A 77 -25.65 5.43 -6.58
C GLU A 77 -24.29 4.87 -7.02
N ALA A 78 -23.99 4.90 -8.32
CA ALA A 78 -22.74 4.37 -8.86
C ALA A 78 -21.49 5.04 -8.26
N PHE A 79 -21.59 6.31 -7.85
CA PHE A 79 -20.49 7.04 -7.21
C PHE A 79 -20.32 6.69 -5.74
N TYR A 80 -21.40 6.38 -5.03
CA TYR A 80 -21.39 6.22 -3.57
C TYR A 80 -21.48 4.78 -3.09
N ARG A 81 -21.78 3.83 -3.98
CA ARG A 81 -21.84 2.41 -3.65
C ARG A 81 -20.42 1.91 -3.36
N PRO A 82 -20.14 1.38 -2.16
CA PRO A 82 -18.85 0.77 -1.88
C PRO A 82 -18.73 -0.57 -2.63
N PRO A 83 -17.51 -0.97 -3.01
CA PRO A 83 -17.25 -2.30 -3.54
C PRO A 83 -17.72 -3.38 -2.58
N TYR A 84 -18.30 -4.48 -3.10
CA TYR A 84 -18.95 -5.52 -2.30
C TYR A 84 -18.00 -6.20 -1.28
N HIS A 85 -16.70 -6.08 -1.52
CA HIS A 85 -15.68 -6.65 -0.66
C HIS A 85 -15.29 -5.75 0.53
N ASN A 86 -15.71 -4.48 0.57
CA ASN A 86 -15.43 -3.48 1.61
C ASN A 86 -13.94 -3.20 1.88
N LEU A 87 -13.08 -3.44 0.90
CA LEU A 87 -11.62 -3.22 1.04
C LEU A 87 -11.17 -1.89 0.40
N ARG A 88 -12.07 -1.24 -0.33
CA ARG A 88 -11.82 -0.04 -1.14
C ARG A 88 -12.95 0.97 -0.89
N HIS A 89 -12.67 2.25 -1.14
CA HIS A 89 -13.64 3.33 -1.00
C HIS A 89 -14.67 3.31 -2.16
N PRO A 90 -15.78 4.06 -2.06
CA PRO A 90 -16.67 4.28 -3.20
C PRO A 90 -16.03 5.18 -4.27
N LEU A 91 -16.53 5.11 -5.51
CA LEU A 91 -15.93 5.80 -6.67
C LEU A 91 -15.86 7.34 -6.53
N ILE A 92 -16.72 7.97 -5.74
CA ILE A 92 -16.62 9.42 -5.45
C ILE A 92 -15.27 9.80 -4.84
N PHE A 93 -14.66 8.89 -4.05
CA PHE A 93 -13.32 9.07 -3.51
C PHE A 93 -12.30 9.15 -4.65
N TYR A 94 -12.29 8.15 -5.53
CA TYR A 94 -11.32 8.08 -6.63
C TYR A 94 -11.51 9.20 -7.66
N TYR A 95 -12.72 9.75 -7.77
CA TYR A 95 -12.97 10.92 -8.60
C TYR A 95 -12.35 12.19 -8.01
N CYS A 96 -12.33 12.37 -6.69
CA CYS A 96 -11.82 13.60 -6.07
C CYS A 96 -10.34 13.51 -5.63
N HIS A 97 -9.92 12.34 -5.17
CA HIS A 97 -8.62 12.10 -4.55
C HIS A 97 -7.41 12.58 -5.40
N PRO A 98 -7.32 12.28 -6.72
CA PRO A 98 -6.22 12.81 -7.53
C PRO A 98 -6.16 14.34 -7.55
N ALA A 99 -7.30 15.03 -7.58
CA ALA A 99 -7.36 16.49 -7.54
C ALA A 99 -6.88 17.05 -6.19
N VAL A 100 -7.21 16.38 -5.08
CA VAL A 100 -6.67 16.71 -3.75
C VAL A 100 -5.16 16.50 -3.71
N LEU A 101 -4.65 15.42 -4.30
CA LEU A 101 -3.22 15.15 -4.34
C LEU A 101 -2.45 16.28 -5.05
N PHE A 102 -2.96 16.82 -6.17
CA PHE A 102 -2.34 18.00 -6.80
C PHE A 102 -2.20 19.16 -5.80
N ILE A 103 -3.27 19.53 -5.09
CA ILE A 103 -3.20 20.64 -4.13
C ILE A 103 -2.20 20.34 -3.01
N ASN A 104 -2.22 19.14 -2.44
CA ASN A 104 -1.32 18.77 -1.35
C ASN A 104 0.15 18.80 -1.79
N LYS A 105 0.50 18.18 -2.93
CA LYS A 105 1.88 18.11 -3.40
C LYS A 105 2.39 19.46 -3.92
N LEU A 106 1.54 20.26 -4.58
CA LEU A 106 1.91 21.62 -4.99
C LEU A 106 2.17 22.54 -3.80
N ARG A 107 1.43 22.38 -2.69
CA ARG A 107 1.69 23.09 -1.43
C ARG A 107 3.01 22.68 -0.80
N LEU A 108 3.27 21.37 -0.70
CA LEU A 108 4.53 20.84 -0.16
C LEU A 108 5.74 21.29 -0.97
N ALA A 109 5.61 21.36 -2.30
CA ALA A 109 6.66 21.87 -3.19
C ALA A 109 6.80 23.41 -3.17
N GLY A 110 5.90 24.13 -2.49
CA GLY A 110 5.91 25.60 -2.44
C GLY A 110 5.45 26.28 -3.73
N LEU A 111 4.78 25.55 -4.63
CA LEU A 111 4.23 26.10 -5.88
C LEU A 111 2.92 26.87 -5.66
N ILE A 112 2.19 26.58 -4.59
CA ILE A 112 1.03 27.33 -4.14
C ILE A 112 1.06 27.56 -2.62
N GLY A 113 0.48 28.67 -2.15
CA GLY A 113 0.62 29.12 -0.77
C GLY A 113 -0.45 28.63 0.21
N SER A 114 -1.64 28.24 -0.26
CA SER A 114 -2.77 27.90 0.61
C SER A 114 -3.48 26.63 0.21
N ALA A 115 -4.09 25.97 1.20
CA ALA A 115 -5.15 25.00 0.98
C ALA A 115 -6.30 25.62 0.17
N LEU A 116 -7.01 24.81 -0.60
CA LEU A 116 -8.25 25.17 -1.28
C LEU A 116 -9.47 24.85 -0.42
N ASN A 117 -9.49 23.65 0.16
CA ASN A 117 -10.53 23.21 1.09
C ASN A 117 -9.93 22.15 2.02
N ALA A 118 -9.59 22.56 3.25
CA ALA A 118 -8.93 21.70 4.23
C ALA A 118 -9.77 20.45 4.58
N ASP A 119 -11.10 20.55 4.58
CA ASP A 119 -11.96 19.40 4.86
C ASP A 119 -11.89 18.36 3.74
N TYR A 120 -11.83 18.79 2.47
CA TYR A 120 -11.69 17.87 1.34
C TYR A 120 -10.29 17.32 1.25
N GLU A 121 -9.30 18.17 1.46
CA GLU A 121 -7.91 17.77 1.52
C GLU A 121 -7.71 16.68 2.57
N HIS A 122 -8.30 16.81 3.77
CA HIS A 122 -8.27 15.74 4.76
C HIS A 122 -9.13 14.52 4.40
N LEU A 123 -10.36 14.73 3.90
CA LEU A 123 -11.31 13.65 3.62
C LEU A 123 -10.82 12.71 2.53
N PHE A 124 -10.13 13.24 1.52
CA PHE A 124 -9.63 12.49 0.38
C PHE A 124 -8.10 12.29 0.42
N GLU A 125 -7.36 12.66 1.47
CA GLU A 125 -5.89 12.50 1.50
C GLU A 125 -5.43 11.07 1.80
N THR A 126 -6.18 10.30 2.60
CA THR A 126 -5.76 8.96 3.04
C THR A 126 -5.59 7.99 1.87
N GLY A 127 -4.47 7.26 1.90
CA GLY A 127 -4.16 6.17 0.98
C GLY A 127 -5.23 5.10 0.91
N VAL A 128 -5.11 4.24 -0.10
CA VAL A 128 -6.22 3.40 -0.56
C VAL A 128 -5.92 1.91 -0.50
N ASP A 129 -4.66 1.56 -0.23
CA ASP A 129 -4.26 0.17 -0.10
C ASP A 129 -4.50 -0.35 1.31
N GLU A 130 -4.76 -1.65 1.50
CA GLU A 130 -5.07 -2.24 2.81
C GLU A 130 -3.88 -2.13 3.79
N MET A 131 -3.58 -0.93 4.24
CA MET A 131 -2.57 -0.60 5.21
C MET A 131 -3.19 -0.66 6.60
N SER A 132 -2.35 -0.88 7.61
CA SER A 132 -2.82 -0.99 8.99
C SER A 132 -3.44 0.29 9.53
N TRP A 133 -3.21 1.45 8.89
CA TRP A 133 -3.80 2.76 9.22
C TRP A 133 -4.95 3.17 8.29
N ASP A 134 -5.27 2.36 7.28
CA ASP A 134 -6.40 2.64 6.41
C ASP A 134 -7.69 2.51 7.23
N ASP A 135 -8.36 3.65 7.44
CA ASP A 135 -9.52 3.79 8.32
C ASP A 135 -10.58 2.72 8.06
N LEU A 136 -10.69 1.71 8.92
CA LEU A 136 -11.66 0.61 8.80
C LEU A 136 -13.12 1.07 8.87
N SER A 137 -13.40 2.36 9.12
CA SER A 137 -14.73 2.98 9.00
C SER A 137 -15.10 3.42 7.57
N LYS A 138 -14.40 2.89 6.54
CA LYS A 138 -14.38 3.30 5.11
C LYS A 138 -15.71 3.70 4.44
N ASN A 139 -16.86 3.38 5.02
CA ASN A 139 -18.20 3.59 4.46
C ASN A 139 -19.20 4.33 5.37
N GLU A 140 -18.78 4.85 6.53
CA GLU A 140 -19.63 5.64 7.43
C GLU A 140 -19.51 7.16 7.20
N ARG A 141 -18.50 7.58 6.44
CA ARG A 141 -18.23 9.00 6.13
C ARG A 141 -19.30 9.59 5.19
N ARG A 142 -19.65 10.86 5.44
CA ARG A 142 -20.56 11.61 4.57
C ARG A 142 -19.77 12.22 3.41
N TRP A 143 -19.83 11.57 2.25
CA TRP A 143 -19.20 12.08 1.02
C TRP A 143 -19.91 13.36 0.50
N PRO A 144 -19.15 14.31 -0.09
CA PRO A 144 -19.72 15.47 -0.79
C PRO A 144 -20.54 15.06 -2.02
N SER A 145 -21.43 15.94 -2.48
CA SER A 145 -22.22 15.72 -3.70
C SER A 145 -21.32 15.72 -4.95
N ILE A 146 -21.81 15.10 -6.02
CA ILE A 146 -21.11 15.10 -7.31
C ILE A 146 -20.83 16.54 -7.77
N GLN A 147 -21.79 17.47 -7.65
CA GLN A 147 -21.55 18.87 -8.05
C GLN A 147 -20.51 19.58 -7.18
N GLU A 148 -20.47 19.30 -5.87
CA GLU A 148 -19.47 19.87 -4.97
C GLU A 148 -18.06 19.36 -5.33
N VAL A 149 -17.92 18.05 -5.60
CA VAL A 149 -16.67 17.46 -6.10
C VAL A 149 -16.29 18.02 -7.47
N ASN A 150 -17.26 18.18 -8.39
CA ASN A 150 -17.03 18.77 -9.72
C ASN A 150 -16.53 20.22 -9.61
N ALA A 151 -17.13 21.01 -8.72
CA ALA A 151 -16.73 22.39 -8.48
C ALA A 151 -15.29 22.46 -7.93
N TYR A 152 -14.96 21.60 -6.96
CA TYR A 152 -13.60 21.49 -6.43
C TYR A 152 -12.60 21.12 -7.52
N ARG A 153 -12.87 20.04 -8.27
CA ARG A 153 -12.06 19.59 -9.41
C ARG A 153 -11.83 20.70 -10.43
N ARG A 154 -12.86 21.46 -10.81
CA ARG A 154 -12.73 22.60 -11.75
C ARG A 154 -11.78 23.68 -11.24
N THR A 155 -11.86 24.01 -9.95
CA THR A 155 -10.95 24.98 -9.35
C THR A 155 -9.51 24.45 -9.31
N VAL A 156 -9.31 23.18 -8.94
CA VAL A 156 -7.97 22.53 -8.98
C VAL A 156 -7.40 22.55 -10.40
N TYR A 157 -8.19 22.18 -11.40
CA TYR A 157 -7.77 22.23 -12.80
C TYR A 157 -7.28 23.63 -13.21
N GLY A 158 -8.01 24.68 -12.83
CA GLY A 158 -7.60 26.07 -13.06
C GLY A 158 -6.27 26.43 -12.39
N ILE A 159 -6.07 26.04 -11.13
CA ILE A 159 -4.83 26.28 -10.38
C ILE A 159 -3.65 25.56 -11.02
N VAL A 160 -3.79 24.26 -11.34
CA VAL A 160 -2.71 23.47 -11.96
C VAL A 160 -2.34 24.06 -13.33
N ARG A 161 -3.34 24.47 -14.12
CA ARG A 161 -3.10 25.17 -15.39
C ARG A 161 -2.39 26.50 -15.20
N GLU A 162 -2.77 27.31 -14.22
CA GLU A 162 -2.12 28.59 -13.96
C GLU A 162 -0.63 28.38 -13.64
N VAL A 163 -0.30 27.39 -12.80
CA VAL A 163 1.11 27.02 -12.53
C VAL A 163 1.79 26.60 -13.83
N LEU A 164 1.16 25.74 -14.64
CA LEU A 164 1.71 25.31 -15.92
C LEU A 164 1.84 26.46 -16.94
N GLU A 165 0.99 27.47 -16.91
CA GLU A 165 1.00 28.58 -17.86
C GLU A 165 2.03 29.66 -17.47
N THR A 166 2.28 29.83 -16.17
CA THR A 166 3.01 31.00 -15.65
C THR A 166 4.36 30.68 -15.04
N HIS A 167 4.62 29.45 -14.58
CA HIS A 167 5.86 29.15 -13.87
C HIS A 167 7.09 29.29 -14.80
N PRO A 168 8.12 30.07 -14.43
CA PRO A 168 9.23 30.43 -15.33
C PRO A 168 10.07 29.22 -15.77
N ASP A 169 10.22 28.22 -14.91
CA ASP A 169 11.12 27.09 -15.15
C ASP A 169 10.51 25.94 -15.97
N LEU A 170 9.25 26.05 -16.42
CA LEU A 170 8.59 24.95 -17.14
C LEU A 170 9.15 24.72 -18.55
N ASP A 171 9.71 25.74 -19.20
CA ASP A 171 10.34 25.63 -20.52
C ASP A 171 11.80 25.15 -20.46
N GLY A 172 12.22 24.60 -19.31
CA GLY A 172 13.55 24.04 -19.06
C GLY A 172 13.49 22.56 -18.67
N PRO A 173 14.66 21.89 -18.59
CA PRO A 173 14.72 20.49 -18.17
C PRO A 173 14.27 20.34 -16.71
N LEU A 174 13.31 19.44 -16.48
CA LEU A 174 12.81 19.13 -15.15
C LEU A 174 13.51 17.90 -14.58
N SER A 175 13.73 17.91 -13.26
CA SER A 175 14.32 16.79 -12.52
C SER A 175 13.69 16.69 -11.14
N GLN A 176 13.97 15.60 -10.40
CA GLN A 176 13.52 15.40 -9.02
C GLN A 176 13.89 16.54 -8.05
N ALA A 177 14.91 17.34 -8.39
CA ALA A 177 15.29 18.50 -7.57
C ALA A 177 14.40 19.73 -7.80
N SER A 178 13.59 19.74 -8.87
CA SER A 178 12.70 20.85 -9.19
C SER A 178 11.39 20.75 -8.40
N PRO A 179 10.86 21.85 -7.83
CA PRO A 179 9.51 21.88 -7.28
C PRO A 179 8.43 21.41 -8.26
N LEU A 180 8.64 21.63 -9.56
CA LEU A 180 7.73 21.19 -10.63
C LEU A 180 7.62 19.67 -10.75
N TRP A 181 8.50 18.90 -10.08
CA TRP A 181 8.35 17.44 -9.95
C TRP A 181 7.01 17.06 -9.31
N ALA A 182 6.43 17.91 -8.45
CA ALA A 182 5.09 17.74 -7.89
C ALA A 182 3.97 17.70 -8.94
N LEU A 183 4.11 18.47 -10.03
CA LEU A 183 3.15 18.44 -11.15
C LEU A 183 3.22 17.08 -11.86
N LEU A 184 4.44 16.62 -12.13
CA LEU A 184 4.67 15.36 -12.83
C LEU A 184 4.15 14.18 -12.00
N MET A 185 4.44 14.19 -10.70
CA MET A 185 3.87 13.26 -9.74
C MET A 185 2.34 13.26 -9.80
N GLY A 186 1.70 14.43 -9.83
CA GLY A 186 0.26 14.53 -9.96
C GLY A 186 -0.29 13.93 -11.26
N PHE A 187 0.40 14.12 -12.39
CA PHE A 187 0.00 13.53 -13.67
C PHE A 187 0.03 12.01 -13.61
N GLU A 188 1.14 11.43 -13.17
CA GLU A 188 1.30 9.98 -13.12
C GLU A 188 0.44 9.35 -12.03
N HIS A 189 0.20 10.06 -10.93
CA HIS A 189 -0.72 9.62 -9.88
C HIS A 189 -2.18 9.56 -10.37
N GLU A 190 -2.65 10.56 -11.12
CA GLU A 190 -4.00 10.51 -11.70
C GLU A 190 -4.14 9.34 -12.70
N ARG A 191 -3.05 8.95 -13.38
CA ARG A 191 -3.01 7.78 -14.28
C ARG A 191 -3.10 6.44 -13.54
N ILE A 192 -2.44 6.28 -12.39
CA ILE A 192 -2.66 5.11 -11.51
C ILE A 192 -4.14 5.00 -11.12
N HIS A 193 -4.75 6.15 -10.79
CA HIS A 193 -6.16 6.19 -10.41
C HIS A 193 -7.12 5.99 -11.59
N LEU A 194 -6.72 6.27 -12.83
CA LEU A 194 -7.46 5.90 -14.03
C LEU A 194 -7.60 4.38 -14.12
N GLU A 195 -6.49 3.64 -14.02
CA GLU A 195 -6.52 2.17 -14.07
C GLU A 195 -7.29 1.60 -12.88
N THR A 196 -6.96 2.02 -11.65
CA THR A 196 -7.64 1.56 -10.42
C THR A 196 -9.15 1.78 -10.50
N SER A 197 -9.60 2.96 -10.95
CA SER A 197 -11.03 3.27 -11.06
C SER A 197 -11.71 2.39 -12.09
N SER A 198 -11.04 2.04 -13.20
CA SER A 198 -11.62 1.19 -14.23
C SER A 198 -11.82 -0.26 -13.76
N VAL A 199 -10.96 -0.78 -12.87
CA VAL A 199 -11.18 -2.05 -12.18
C VAL A 199 -12.41 -1.98 -11.28
N LEU A 200 -12.54 -0.92 -10.47
CA LEU A 200 -13.68 -0.76 -9.56
C LEU A 200 -15.02 -0.55 -10.31
N ILE A 201 -14.99 0.15 -11.44
CA ILE A 201 -16.16 0.29 -12.33
C ILE A 201 -16.60 -1.07 -12.88
N ARG A 202 -15.65 -1.97 -13.22
CA ARG A 202 -15.93 -3.33 -13.66
C ARG A 202 -16.68 -4.14 -12.59
N GLU A 203 -16.44 -3.88 -11.32
CA GLU A 203 -17.10 -4.55 -10.19
C GLU A 203 -18.54 -4.05 -9.93
N LEU A 204 -18.90 -2.86 -10.42
CA LEU A 204 -20.27 -2.36 -10.28
C LEU A 204 -21.26 -3.22 -11.07
N PRO A 205 -22.51 -3.35 -10.60
CA PRO A 205 -23.58 -3.91 -11.40
C PRO A 205 -23.81 -3.14 -12.70
N LEU A 206 -24.09 -3.89 -13.77
CA LEU A 206 -24.29 -3.36 -15.12
C LEU A 206 -25.33 -2.24 -15.21
N SER A 207 -26.37 -2.29 -14.39
CA SER A 207 -27.42 -1.26 -14.37
C SER A 207 -26.92 0.12 -13.92
N LEU A 208 -25.73 0.20 -13.31
CA LEU A 208 -25.12 1.44 -12.82
C LEU A 208 -24.03 1.99 -13.75
N VAL A 209 -23.73 1.29 -14.85
CA VAL A 209 -22.65 1.67 -15.77
C VAL A 209 -23.14 1.73 -17.21
N GLN A 210 -22.55 2.63 -17.97
CA GLN A 210 -22.73 2.79 -19.41
C GLN A 210 -21.37 2.94 -20.08
N ARG A 211 -21.29 2.64 -21.38
CA ARG A 211 -20.05 2.86 -22.14
C ARG A 211 -19.97 4.31 -22.65
N PRO A 212 -18.94 5.09 -22.29
CA PRO A 212 -18.72 6.40 -22.88
C PRO A 212 -18.41 6.28 -24.37
N ALA A 213 -19.01 7.14 -25.20
CA ALA A 213 -18.74 7.16 -26.65
C ALA A 213 -17.28 7.53 -26.98
N GLN A 214 -16.63 8.28 -26.09
CA GLN A 214 -15.25 8.74 -26.23
C GLN A 214 -14.22 7.71 -25.75
N TRP A 215 -14.64 6.62 -25.10
CA TRP A 215 -13.71 5.60 -24.64
C TRP A 215 -13.15 4.81 -25.84
N PRO A 216 -11.86 4.41 -25.82
CA PRO A 216 -11.27 3.57 -26.85
C PRO A 216 -12.13 2.36 -27.23
N SER A 217 -12.13 2.01 -28.52
CA SER A 217 -12.80 0.80 -28.99
C SER A 217 -12.11 -0.45 -28.45
N ASP A 218 -12.90 -1.48 -28.14
CA ASP A 218 -12.35 -2.79 -27.78
C ASP A 218 -11.60 -3.41 -28.98
N HIS A 219 -10.70 -4.34 -28.70
CA HIS A 219 -10.05 -5.12 -29.75
C HIS A 219 -11.12 -5.87 -30.59
N PRO A 220 -10.99 -5.99 -31.93
CA PRO A 220 -12.03 -6.59 -32.78
C PRO A 220 -12.48 -8.00 -32.38
N THR A 221 -11.63 -8.78 -31.71
CA THR A 221 -11.97 -10.12 -31.22
C THR A 221 -12.86 -10.13 -29.96
N ALA A 222 -13.19 -8.96 -29.40
CA ALA A 222 -14.24 -8.83 -28.40
C ALA A 222 -15.63 -9.22 -28.94
N PHE A 223 -15.79 -9.25 -30.27
CA PHE A 223 -17.04 -9.53 -30.98
C PHE A 223 -17.01 -10.92 -31.63
N GLY A 224 -16.94 -11.96 -30.79
CA GLY A 224 -16.93 -13.37 -31.21
C GLY A 224 -18.26 -14.10 -30.93
N PRO A 225 -18.49 -15.27 -31.56
CA PRO A 225 -19.60 -16.13 -31.20
C PRO A 225 -19.38 -16.78 -29.83
N GLN A 226 -20.47 -17.21 -29.19
CA GLN A 226 -20.37 -18.03 -28.00
C GLN A 226 -19.79 -19.42 -28.32
N ILE A 227 -18.76 -19.82 -27.56
CA ILE A 227 -18.15 -21.15 -27.67
C ILE A 227 -18.26 -21.83 -26.29
N PRO A 228 -19.20 -22.76 -26.08
CA PRO A 228 -19.43 -23.35 -24.76
C PRO A 228 -18.30 -24.22 -24.22
N GLU A 229 -17.58 -24.90 -25.11
CA GLU A 229 -16.47 -25.79 -24.78
C GLU A 229 -15.29 -25.46 -25.71
N PRO A 230 -14.39 -24.56 -25.28
CA PRO A 230 -13.27 -24.13 -26.11
C PRO A 230 -12.24 -25.24 -26.30
N GLN A 231 -11.60 -25.26 -27.46
CA GLN A 231 -10.56 -26.22 -27.83
C GLN A 231 -9.24 -25.51 -28.13
N ALA A 232 -8.15 -25.99 -27.52
CA ALA A 232 -6.80 -25.52 -27.82
C ALA A 232 -6.47 -25.74 -29.31
N GLY A 233 -5.75 -24.79 -29.92
CA GLY A 233 -5.40 -24.79 -31.34
C GLY A 233 -6.53 -24.38 -32.29
N ARG A 234 -7.76 -24.16 -31.77
CA ARG A 234 -8.91 -23.68 -32.54
C ARG A 234 -9.48 -22.38 -31.98
N ASP A 235 -9.83 -22.37 -30.70
CA ASP A 235 -10.53 -21.24 -30.05
C ASP A 235 -9.58 -20.38 -29.20
N TYR A 236 -8.42 -20.93 -28.84
CA TYR A 236 -7.30 -20.27 -28.19
C TYR A 236 -5.99 -20.99 -28.58
N PRO A 237 -4.83 -20.31 -28.58
CA PRO A 237 -3.59 -20.91 -29.08
C PRO A 237 -3.10 -22.03 -28.15
N GLU A 238 -2.43 -23.03 -28.74
CA GLU A 238 -1.58 -23.92 -27.95
C GLU A 238 -0.41 -23.11 -27.38
N ASN A 239 -0.02 -23.39 -26.13
CA ASN A 239 0.95 -22.59 -25.40
C ASN A 239 2.25 -23.38 -25.11
N PRO A 240 3.12 -23.57 -26.12
CA PRO A 240 4.35 -24.32 -25.97
C PRO A 240 5.36 -23.59 -25.08
N TRP A 241 6.29 -24.36 -24.50
CA TRP A 241 7.43 -23.82 -23.78
C TRP A 241 8.42 -23.15 -24.74
N HIS A 242 9.00 -22.04 -24.30
CA HIS A 242 10.09 -21.33 -24.96
C HIS A 242 11.27 -21.20 -23.99
N ASP A 243 12.47 -21.58 -24.45
CA ASP A 243 13.68 -21.53 -23.63
C ASP A 243 14.30 -20.14 -23.67
N VAL A 244 14.53 -19.58 -22.49
CA VAL A 244 15.16 -18.27 -22.29
C VAL A 244 16.56 -18.50 -21.72
N GLY A 245 17.57 -17.97 -22.42
CA GLY A 245 18.96 -18.05 -21.98
C GLY A 245 19.19 -17.29 -20.67
N GLY A 246 20.03 -17.85 -19.80
CA GLY A 246 20.45 -17.17 -18.57
C GLY A 246 21.38 -15.99 -18.87
N ALA A 247 21.31 -14.96 -18.02
CA ALA A 247 22.11 -13.74 -18.16
C ALA A 247 22.20 -12.98 -16.83
N ASP A 248 23.17 -12.09 -16.74
CA ASP A 248 23.22 -11.08 -15.68
C ASP A 248 22.21 -9.97 -15.98
N VAL A 249 21.32 -9.72 -15.03
CA VAL A 249 20.28 -8.70 -15.09
C VAL A 249 20.64 -7.58 -14.13
N VAL A 250 20.48 -6.34 -14.58
CA VAL A 250 20.57 -5.16 -13.72
C VAL A 250 19.22 -4.45 -13.74
N LEU A 251 18.64 -4.30 -12.55
CA LEU A 251 17.39 -3.61 -12.28
C LEU A 251 17.67 -2.22 -11.74
N GLY A 252 16.74 -1.29 -11.98
CA GLY A 252 16.81 0.08 -11.50
C GLY A 252 16.82 1.12 -12.62
N LYS A 253 15.90 2.08 -12.54
CA LYS A 253 15.78 3.21 -13.44
C LYS A 253 16.98 4.15 -13.24
N PRO A 254 17.74 4.46 -14.31
CA PRO A 254 18.80 5.44 -14.22
C PRO A 254 18.26 6.80 -13.80
N ARG A 255 18.93 7.49 -12.87
CA ARG A 255 18.51 8.82 -12.39
C ARG A 255 18.43 9.88 -13.50
N GLN A 256 19.21 9.69 -14.56
CA GLN A 256 19.25 10.54 -15.75
C GLN A 256 18.23 10.13 -16.83
N TRP A 257 17.44 9.08 -16.59
CA TRP A 257 16.34 8.73 -17.48
C TRP A 257 15.33 9.87 -17.49
N PRO A 258 14.88 10.35 -18.66
CA PRO A 258 14.25 11.67 -18.76
C PRO A 258 12.74 11.67 -18.47
N THR A 259 12.20 10.61 -17.87
CA THR A 259 10.79 10.52 -17.50
C THR A 259 10.64 10.52 -15.98
N PHE A 260 9.44 10.83 -15.51
CA PHE A 260 9.03 10.63 -14.13
C PHE A 260 9.20 9.15 -13.77
N GLY A 261 9.45 8.85 -12.51
CA GLY A 261 9.44 7.51 -11.93
C GLY A 261 9.19 7.59 -10.43
N TRP A 262 8.62 6.54 -9.88
CA TRP A 262 8.40 6.40 -8.45
C TRP A 262 9.69 6.06 -7.71
N ASP A 263 9.73 6.36 -6.42
CA ASP A 263 10.88 6.11 -5.53
C ASP A 263 11.39 4.65 -5.60
N ASN A 264 10.48 3.69 -5.72
CA ASN A 264 10.76 2.26 -5.83
C ASN A 264 11.47 1.85 -7.12
N GLU A 265 11.44 2.67 -8.18
CA GLU A 265 12.08 2.34 -9.46
C GLU A 265 13.57 2.64 -9.45
N TYR A 266 14.02 3.51 -8.54
CA TYR A 266 15.41 3.95 -8.44
C TYR A 266 16.21 3.10 -7.46
N GLY A 267 17.53 3.09 -7.65
CA GLY A 267 18.45 2.19 -6.98
C GLY A 267 19.04 1.22 -7.99
N GLU A 268 19.75 0.20 -7.52
CA GLU A 268 20.29 -0.84 -8.37
C GLU A 268 20.13 -2.21 -7.72
N ARG A 269 19.85 -3.24 -8.53
CA ARG A 269 19.98 -4.63 -8.10
C ARG A 269 20.57 -5.46 -9.23
N ARG A 270 21.61 -6.23 -8.93
CA ARG A 270 22.26 -7.14 -9.88
C ARG A 270 21.93 -8.58 -9.52
N VAL A 271 21.46 -9.35 -10.50
CA VAL A 271 21.09 -10.75 -10.31
C VAL A 271 21.58 -11.57 -11.51
N THR A 272 22.29 -12.66 -11.24
CA THR A 272 22.59 -13.66 -12.28
C THR A 272 21.43 -14.63 -12.38
N VAL A 273 20.71 -14.60 -13.50
CA VAL A 273 19.55 -15.46 -13.76
C VAL A 273 20.01 -16.68 -14.56
N ALA A 274 19.72 -17.87 -14.06
CA ALA A 274 19.96 -19.11 -14.80
C ALA A 274 19.00 -19.25 -16.00
N ALA A 275 19.35 -20.08 -16.98
CA ALA A 275 18.42 -20.40 -18.06
C ALA A 275 17.12 -21.03 -17.52
N PHE A 276 15.99 -20.67 -18.11
CA PHE A 276 14.66 -21.13 -17.72
C PHE A 276 13.79 -21.32 -18.96
N SER A 277 12.64 -22.00 -18.83
CA SER A 277 11.62 -21.99 -19.88
C SER A 277 10.40 -21.21 -19.40
N ALA A 278 9.81 -20.42 -20.29
CA ALA A 278 8.53 -19.73 -20.07
C ALA A 278 7.49 -20.25 -21.07
N SER A 279 6.19 -20.19 -20.71
CA SER A 279 5.15 -20.40 -21.72
C SER A 279 5.26 -19.30 -22.80
N ARG A 280 5.01 -19.63 -24.08
CA ARG A 280 5.13 -18.67 -25.19
C ARG A 280 4.15 -17.51 -25.07
N TYR A 281 2.94 -17.79 -24.62
CA TYR A 281 1.85 -16.86 -24.40
C TYR A 281 1.55 -16.72 -22.91
N LEU A 282 0.91 -15.61 -22.53
CA LEU A 282 0.20 -15.53 -21.26
C LEU A 282 -0.85 -16.64 -21.19
N VAL A 283 -1.22 -17.06 -19.98
CA VAL A 283 -2.30 -18.05 -19.83
C VAL A 283 -3.60 -17.44 -20.32
N SER A 284 -4.20 -18.07 -21.33
CA SER A 284 -5.46 -17.64 -21.91
C SER A 284 -6.68 -18.04 -21.06
N ASN A 285 -7.82 -17.40 -21.28
CA ASN A 285 -9.10 -17.80 -20.68
C ASN A 285 -9.43 -19.27 -20.98
N GLY A 286 -9.13 -19.75 -22.20
CA GLY A 286 -9.35 -21.14 -22.60
C GLY A 286 -8.46 -22.13 -21.85
N GLU A 287 -7.19 -21.79 -21.64
CA GLU A 287 -6.29 -22.57 -20.77
C GLU A 287 -6.77 -22.59 -19.32
N PHE A 288 -7.14 -21.44 -18.76
CA PHE A 288 -7.63 -21.34 -17.40
C PHE A 288 -8.98 -22.06 -17.20
N TRP A 289 -9.81 -22.12 -18.25
CA TRP A 289 -11.05 -22.88 -18.24
C TRP A 289 -10.80 -24.37 -18.01
N ALA A 290 -9.73 -24.93 -18.56
CA ALA A 290 -9.37 -26.33 -18.33
C ALA A 290 -9.10 -26.60 -16.84
N PHE A 291 -8.42 -25.68 -16.15
CA PHE A 291 -8.21 -25.73 -14.70
C PHE A 291 -9.53 -25.66 -13.92
N VAL A 292 -10.43 -24.73 -14.28
CA VAL A 292 -11.77 -24.62 -13.66
C VAL A 292 -12.59 -25.90 -13.86
N LYS A 293 -12.62 -26.44 -15.09
CA LYS A 293 -13.33 -27.67 -15.47
C LYS A 293 -12.78 -28.90 -14.73
N ALA A 294 -11.46 -28.98 -14.56
CA ALA A 294 -10.80 -30.04 -13.81
C ALA A 294 -11.04 -29.99 -12.29
N GLY A 295 -11.76 -28.98 -11.79
CA GLY A 295 -12.04 -28.83 -10.37
C GLY A 295 -10.94 -28.12 -9.59
N GLY A 296 -10.12 -27.30 -10.23
CA GLY A 296 -9.03 -26.54 -9.60
C GLY A 296 -9.46 -25.73 -8.36
N TYR A 297 -10.65 -25.13 -8.39
CA TYR A 297 -11.26 -24.42 -7.26
C TYR A 297 -11.90 -25.35 -6.22
N ARG A 298 -11.81 -26.67 -6.34
CA ARG A 298 -12.37 -27.62 -5.35
C ARG A 298 -11.28 -28.31 -4.54
N GLU A 299 -10.05 -28.25 -5.02
CA GLU A 299 -8.96 -29.11 -4.57
C GLU A 299 -7.93 -28.31 -3.76
N ARG A 300 -7.95 -28.45 -2.42
CA ARG A 300 -7.06 -27.75 -1.48
C ARG A 300 -5.57 -27.85 -1.84
N ARG A 301 -5.16 -29.00 -2.42
CA ARG A 301 -3.75 -29.30 -2.73
C ARG A 301 -3.09 -28.33 -3.70
N TYR A 302 -3.86 -27.61 -4.53
CA TYR A 302 -3.30 -26.65 -5.47
C TYR A 302 -3.06 -25.26 -4.85
N TRP A 303 -3.65 -24.97 -3.69
CA TRP A 303 -3.65 -23.62 -3.13
C TRP A 303 -2.61 -23.47 -2.03
N SER A 304 -2.06 -22.26 -1.88
CA SER A 304 -1.37 -21.88 -0.64
C SER A 304 -2.38 -21.87 0.53
N GLU A 305 -1.89 -21.80 1.77
CA GLU A 305 -2.76 -21.67 2.95
C GLU A 305 -3.63 -20.40 2.85
N GLU A 306 -3.01 -19.24 2.66
CA GLU A 306 -3.71 -17.96 2.48
C GLU A 306 -4.64 -17.95 1.27
N GLY A 307 -4.20 -18.53 0.14
CA GLY A 307 -5.02 -18.62 -1.06
C GLY A 307 -6.26 -19.49 -0.85
N TRP A 308 -6.14 -20.59 -0.12
CA TRP A 308 -7.29 -21.42 0.22
C TRP A 308 -8.24 -20.73 1.19
N GLN A 309 -7.71 -20.00 2.19
CA GLN A 309 -8.51 -19.20 3.11
C GLN A 309 -9.29 -18.12 2.36
N TRP A 310 -8.63 -17.35 1.50
CA TRP A 310 -9.26 -16.35 0.63
C TRP A 310 -10.37 -16.99 -0.21
N LYS A 311 -10.06 -18.05 -0.94
CA LYS A 311 -11.00 -18.73 -1.82
C LYS A 311 -12.21 -19.24 -1.05
N THR A 312 -11.99 -19.82 0.14
CA THR A 312 -13.06 -20.35 1.01
C THR A 312 -13.93 -19.22 1.56
N PHE A 313 -13.31 -18.15 2.06
CA PHE A 313 -13.99 -16.95 2.55
C PHE A 313 -14.85 -16.29 1.46
N ARG A 314 -14.30 -16.15 0.24
CA ARG A 314 -15.01 -15.60 -0.92
C ARG A 314 -16.00 -16.58 -1.55
N ASN A 315 -15.94 -17.86 -1.19
CA ASN A 315 -16.65 -18.94 -1.87
C ASN A 315 -16.42 -18.90 -3.41
N ALA A 316 -15.18 -18.61 -3.81
CA ALA A 316 -14.81 -18.48 -5.21
C ALA A 316 -14.80 -19.85 -5.92
N LYS A 317 -15.34 -19.90 -7.13
CA LYS A 317 -15.52 -21.13 -7.94
C LYS A 317 -14.91 -21.04 -9.35
N TRP A 318 -14.58 -19.83 -9.77
CA TRP A 318 -14.02 -19.42 -11.06
C TRP A 318 -13.54 -17.96 -10.89
N PRO A 319 -12.79 -17.40 -11.86
CA PRO A 319 -12.33 -16.01 -11.80
C PRO A 319 -13.47 -15.01 -11.63
N THR A 320 -13.28 -13.98 -10.82
CA THR A 320 -14.32 -13.02 -10.39
C THR A 320 -15.15 -12.44 -11.53
N PHE A 321 -14.52 -12.15 -12.67
CA PHE A 321 -15.18 -11.52 -13.82
C PHE A 321 -15.76 -12.50 -14.84
N TRP A 322 -15.72 -13.80 -14.56
CA TRP A 322 -16.44 -14.79 -15.35
C TRP A 322 -17.90 -14.87 -14.88
N VAL A 323 -18.82 -14.53 -15.77
CA VAL A 323 -20.27 -14.55 -15.53
C VAL A 323 -20.81 -15.90 -15.97
N PRO A 324 -21.37 -16.74 -15.10
CA PRO A 324 -21.96 -18.02 -15.49
C PRO A 324 -23.07 -17.85 -16.53
N ASP A 325 -23.08 -18.73 -17.53
CA ASP A 325 -24.11 -18.73 -18.57
C ASP A 325 -24.86 -20.07 -18.65
N GLY A 326 -26.05 -20.10 -18.07
CA GLY A 326 -26.91 -21.28 -17.98
C GLY A 326 -26.79 -22.05 -16.66
N PRO A 327 -27.31 -23.29 -16.60
CA PRO A 327 -27.33 -24.10 -15.37
C PRO A 327 -25.93 -24.35 -14.78
N SER A 328 -25.88 -24.44 -13.44
CA SER A 328 -24.64 -24.76 -12.72
C SER A 328 -24.05 -26.10 -13.16
N GLY A 329 -22.73 -26.16 -13.31
CA GLY A 329 -22.00 -27.37 -13.70
C GLY A 329 -21.73 -27.52 -15.20
N LEU A 330 -22.30 -26.67 -16.06
CA LEU A 330 -21.99 -26.68 -17.50
C LEU A 330 -20.65 -26.03 -17.85
N HIS A 331 -20.01 -25.34 -16.89
CA HIS A 331 -18.76 -24.58 -17.12
C HIS A 331 -18.83 -23.62 -18.31
N ARG A 332 -20.01 -23.03 -18.55
CA ARG A 332 -20.23 -22.01 -19.58
C ARG A 332 -20.18 -20.64 -18.93
N PHE A 333 -19.47 -19.72 -19.59
CA PHE A 333 -19.21 -18.39 -19.05
C PHE A 333 -19.29 -17.33 -20.14
N LYS A 334 -19.58 -16.11 -19.71
CA LYS A 334 -19.37 -14.84 -20.40
C LYS A 334 -18.31 -14.05 -19.65
N LEU A 335 -17.73 -13.03 -20.27
CA LEU A 335 -16.74 -12.17 -19.63
C LEU A 335 -17.37 -10.82 -19.26
N ARG A 336 -17.28 -10.45 -17.98
CA ARG A 336 -17.51 -9.07 -17.52
C ARG A 336 -16.31 -8.22 -17.94
N THR A 337 -16.52 -7.28 -18.84
CA THR A 337 -15.55 -6.21 -19.16
C THR A 337 -15.90 -4.95 -18.37
N CYS A 338 -15.11 -3.87 -18.51
CA CYS A 338 -15.29 -2.62 -17.74
C CYS A 338 -16.75 -2.12 -17.76
N PHE A 339 -17.37 -2.04 -18.95
CA PHE A 339 -18.70 -1.45 -19.10
C PHE A 339 -19.81 -2.45 -19.39
N GLU A 340 -19.49 -3.68 -19.80
CA GLU A 340 -20.50 -4.62 -20.31
C GLU A 340 -20.17 -6.09 -20.02
N THR A 341 -21.03 -6.99 -20.48
CA THR A 341 -20.75 -8.43 -20.51
C THR A 341 -20.74 -8.89 -21.95
N ARG A 342 -19.71 -9.66 -22.31
CA ARG A 342 -19.46 -10.16 -23.66
C ARG A 342 -19.43 -11.68 -23.69
N GLU A 343 -19.62 -12.25 -24.87
CA GLU A 343 -19.30 -13.66 -25.09
C GLU A 343 -17.82 -13.91 -24.77
N MET A 344 -17.51 -15.06 -24.17
CA MET A 344 -16.18 -15.33 -23.62
C MET A 344 -15.10 -15.35 -24.72
N PRO A 345 -14.12 -14.44 -24.69
CA PRO A 345 -13.00 -14.46 -25.62
C PRO A 345 -11.91 -15.42 -25.10
N TRP A 346 -11.97 -16.67 -25.53
CA TRP A 346 -11.11 -17.74 -24.99
C TRP A 346 -9.61 -17.53 -25.25
N SER A 347 -9.25 -16.80 -26.31
CA SER A 347 -7.85 -16.49 -26.63
C SER A 347 -7.29 -15.27 -25.89
N TRP A 348 -8.11 -14.51 -25.15
CA TRP A 348 -7.63 -13.39 -24.32
C TRP A 348 -6.94 -13.91 -23.06
N PRO A 349 -6.05 -13.12 -22.43
CA PRO A 349 -5.44 -13.51 -21.16
C PRO A 349 -6.49 -13.74 -20.08
N ALA A 350 -6.25 -14.75 -19.24
CA ALA A 350 -7.03 -14.97 -18.03
C ALA A 350 -6.64 -13.90 -16.99
N GLU A 351 -7.63 -13.13 -16.57
CA GLU A 351 -7.47 -12.10 -15.54
C GLU A 351 -7.82 -12.66 -14.17
N VAL A 352 -6.81 -12.84 -13.31
CA VAL A 352 -6.91 -13.56 -12.04
C VAL A 352 -6.01 -12.93 -10.98
N ASN A 353 -6.31 -13.15 -9.70
CA ASN A 353 -5.41 -12.72 -8.64
C ASN A 353 -4.20 -13.66 -8.48
N TYR A 354 -3.24 -13.27 -7.62
CA TYR A 354 -2.01 -14.04 -7.44
C TYR A 354 -2.27 -15.47 -6.94
N PHE A 355 -3.22 -15.65 -6.01
CA PHE A 355 -3.52 -16.97 -5.46
C PHE A 355 -4.07 -17.93 -6.53
N GLU A 356 -4.94 -17.44 -7.40
CA GLU A 356 -5.48 -18.19 -8.53
C GLU A 356 -4.39 -18.56 -9.53
N ALA A 357 -3.49 -17.62 -9.86
CA ALA A 357 -2.34 -17.86 -10.73
C ALA A 357 -1.42 -18.96 -10.18
N LYS A 358 -1.09 -18.90 -8.88
CA LYS A 358 -0.28 -19.93 -8.20
C LYS A 358 -0.99 -21.29 -8.18
N ALA A 359 -2.30 -21.31 -7.96
CA ALA A 359 -3.07 -22.54 -7.96
C ALA A 359 -3.12 -23.21 -9.34
N TYR A 360 -3.25 -22.41 -10.40
CA TYR A 360 -3.13 -22.90 -11.77
C TYR A 360 -1.74 -23.51 -12.04
N CYS A 361 -0.66 -22.83 -11.64
CA CYS A 361 0.71 -23.35 -11.77
C CYS A 361 0.89 -24.69 -11.04
N ALA A 362 0.37 -24.81 -9.81
CA ALA A 362 0.43 -26.05 -9.04
C ALA A 362 -0.35 -27.20 -9.73
N TRP A 363 -1.55 -26.93 -10.21
CA TRP A 363 -2.34 -27.90 -10.98
C TRP A 363 -1.64 -28.34 -12.25
N ARG A 364 -1.16 -27.38 -13.05
CA ARG A 364 -0.48 -27.67 -14.32
C ARG A 364 0.83 -28.44 -14.10
N SER A 365 1.53 -28.20 -12.99
CA SER A 365 2.70 -29.00 -12.57
C SER A 365 2.34 -30.46 -12.34
N GLU A 366 1.21 -30.73 -11.69
CA GLU A 366 0.72 -32.09 -11.45
C GLU A 366 0.31 -32.78 -12.75
N VAL A 367 -0.35 -32.05 -13.65
CA VAL A 367 -0.82 -32.58 -14.95
C VAL A 367 0.34 -32.89 -15.90
N GLU A 368 1.32 -31.99 -16.03
CA GLU A 368 2.44 -32.18 -16.96
C GLU A 368 3.51 -33.15 -16.41
N GLY A 369 3.65 -33.22 -15.08
CA GLY A 369 4.75 -33.91 -14.42
C GLY A 369 6.11 -33.23 -14.65
N GLY A 370 7.08 -33.50 -13.78
CA GLY A 370 8.43 -32.94 -13.90
C GLY A 370 8.66 -31.68 -13.06
N THR A 371 9.34 -30.68 -13.63
CA THR A 371 9.72 -29.45 -12.91
C THR A 371 8.49 -28.64 -12.52
N ALA A 372 8.40 -28.28 -11.24
CA ALA A 372 7.32 -27.45 -10.72
C ALA A 372 7.25 -26.11 -11.46
N LEU A 373 6.05 -25.76 -11.91
CA LEU A 373 5.74 -24.48 -12.54
C LEU A 373 5.51 -23.43 -11.47
N ARG A 374 5.95 -22.21 -11.76
CA ARG A 374 5.81 -21.04 -10.89
C ARG A 374 5.59 -19.78 -11.73
N LEU A 375 5.45 -18.64 -11.06
CA LEU A 375 5.43 -17.34 -11.73
C LEU A 375 6.88 -16.87 -11.97
N PRO A 376 7.13 -15.94 -12.91
CA PRO A 376 8.45 -15.38 -13.13
C PRO A 376 8.89 -14.53 -11.93
N SER A 377 10.20 -14.41 -11.70
CA SER A 377 10.73 -13.32 -10.89
C SER A 377 10.76 -12.01 -11.69
N GLU A 378 10.97 -10.88 -11.01
CA GLU A 378 11.23 -9.57 -11.64
C GLU A 378 12.42 -9.67 -12.61
N ALA A 379 13.48 -10.37 -12.22
CA ALA A 379 14.69 -10.53 -13.04
C ALA A 379 14.44 -11.40 -14.28
N GLU A 380 13.68 -12.49 -14.15
CA GLU A 380 13.26 -13.31 -15.29
C GLU A 380 12.34 -12.54 -16.23
N HIS A 381 11.43 -11.72 -15.69
CA HIS A 381 10.57 -10.86 -16.49
C HIS A 381 11.38 -9.91 -17.38
N GLN A 382 12.48 -9.33 -16.89
CA GLN A 382 13.38 -8.53 -17.74
C GLN A 382 13.94 -9.34 -18.91
N LEU A 383 14.31 -10.60 -18.69
CA LEU A 383 14.84 -11.48 -19.73
C LEU A 383 13.80 -11.98 -20.73
N MET A 384 12.52 -11.66 -20.54
CA MET A 384 11.45 -11.95 -21.50
C MET A 384 11.13 -10.77 -22.43
N ARG A 385 11.48 -9.54 -22.06
CA ARG A 385 11.23 -8.31 -22.83
C ARG A 385 12.14 -8.19 -24.05
N PRO A 386 11.87 -7.42 -25.11
CA PRO A 386 12.86 -7.15 -26.16
C PRO A 386 14.20 -6.63 -25.63
N SER A 387 15.33 -7.07 -26.17
CA SER A 387 16.68 -6.60 -25.77
C SER A 387 16.82 -5.07 -25.79
N ALA A 388 16.17 -4.39 -26.75
CA ALA A 388 16.08 -2.93 -26.82
C ALA A 388 15.37 -2.28 -25.62
N MET A 389 14.65 -3.04 -24.80
CA MET A 389 13.96 -2.59 -23.58
C MET A 389 14.70 -2.99 -22.29
N ARG A 390 15.82 -3.73 -22.38
CA ARG A 390 16.57 -4.25 -21.22
C ARG A 390 17.81 -3.43 -20.85
N GLY A 391 18.44 -2.77 -21.82
CA GLY A 391 19.72 -2.07 -21.64
C GLY A 391 19.64 -0.95 -20.59
N LEU A 392 20.72 -0.65 -19.87
CA LEU A 392 20.76 0.51 -18.95
C LEU A 392 21.16 1.81 -19.64
N ASP A 393 21.74 1.70 -20.83
CA ASP A 393 22.25 2.84 -21.60
C ASP A 393 21.11 3.49 -22.39
N ARG A 394 20.93 4.80 -22.20
CA ARG A 394 19.95 5.62 -22.92
C ARG A 394 20.18 5.62 -24.44
N ALA A 395 21.40 5.37 -24.91
CA ALA A 395 21.69 5.29 -26.34
C ALA A 395 21.13 4.02 -27.00
N THR A 396 20.84 2.98 -26.23
CA THR A 396 20.41 1.67 -26.73
C THR A 396 19.05 1.23 -26.20
N ARG A 397 18.64 1.71 -25.02
CA ARG A 397 17.34 1.41 -24.40
C ARG A 397 16.25 2.31 -24.97
N ARG A 398 15.13 1.71 -25.36
CA ARG A 398 13.93 2.38 -25.83
C ARG A 398 12.74 2.04 -24.96
N ASP A 399 12.00 3.07 -24.55
CA ASP A 399 10.71 2.93 -23.90
C ASP A 399 9.58 3.27 -24.89
N PRO A 400 8.77 2.29 -25.33
CA PRO A 400 7.71 2.50 -26.31
C PRO A 400 6.71 3.59 -25.92
N VAL A 401 6.41 3.74 -24.63
CA VAL A 401 5.39 4.70 -24.16
C VAL A 401 5.81 6.15 -24.34
N MET A 402 7.12 6.43 -24.50
CA MET A 402 7.61 7.76 -24.83
C MET A 402 7.41 8.13 -26.31
N ALA A 403 7.20 7.14 -27.19
CA ALA A 403 7.17 7.36 -28.63
C ALA A 403 5.76 7.29 -29.23
N HIS A 404 4.87 6.47 -28.65
CA HIS A 404 3.58 6.15 -29.27
C HIS A 404 2.40 6.28 -28.29
N ALA A 405 1.27 6.65 -28.86
CA ALA A 405 0.00 6.90 -28.19
C ALA A 405 -1.11 6.03 -28.79
N GLY A 406 -2.07 5.63 -27.97
CA GLY A 406 -3.31 4.97 -28.41
C GLY A 406 -3.08 3.87 -29.45
N SER A 407 -3.89 3.87 -30.51
CA SER A 407 -3.81 2.85 -31.56
C SER A 407 -2.48 2.80 -32.32
N ALA A 408 -1.63 3.83 -32.24
CA ALA A 408 -0.29 3.79 -32.82
C ALA A 408 0.65 2.87 -32.02
N MET A 409 0.41 2.69 -30.71
CA MET A 409 1.14 1.73 -29.87
C MET A 409 0.95 0.31 -30.40
N ALA A 410 -0.30 -0.15 -30.55
CA ALA A 410 -0.58 -1.47 -31.09
C ALA A 410 -0.06 -1.66 -32.52
N ARG A 411 -0.22 -0.66 -33.39
CA ARG A 411 0.19 -0.75 -34.81
C ARG A 411 1.71 -0.73 -35.02
N SER A 412 2.44 0.06 -34.23
CA SER A 412 3.87 0.29 -34.45
C SER A 412 4.76 -0.60 -33.57
N GLU A 413 4.31 -0.90 -32.36
CA GLU A 413 5.08 -1.65 -31.36
C GLU A 413 4.57 -3.06 -31.15
N GLY A 414 3.34 -3.36 -31.60
CA GLY A 414 2.70 -4.65 -31.30
C GLY A 414 2.40 -4.81 -29.81
N LEU A 415 2.08 -3.71 -29.12
CA LEU A 415 1.78 -3.70 -27.69
C LEU A 415 0.37 -3.16 -27.44
N ASN A 416 -0.39 -3.81 -26.57
CA ASN A 416 -1.66 -3.28 -26.06
C ASN A 416 -1.40 -2.54 -24.74
N LEU A 417 -0.98 -1.28 -24.83
CA LEU A 417 -0.68 -0.33 -23.74
C LEU A 417 -1.17 1.07 -24.14
N ASN A 418 -1.15 2.04 -23.22
CA ASN A 418 -1.50 3.43 -23.50
C ASN A 418 -2.91 3.59 -24.10
N LEU A 419 -3.85 2.74 -23.67
CA LEU A 419 -5.21 2.72 -24.18
C LEU A 419 -5.27 2.54 -25.71
N ALA A 420 -4.42 1.66 -26.25
CA ALA A 420 -4.49 1.25 -27.65
C ALA A 420 -5.84 0.63 -28.00
N TYR A 421 -6.41 -0.11 -27.05
CA TYR A 421 -7.77 -0.63 -27.06
C TYR A 421 -8.44 -0.40 -25.71
N GLY A 422 -9.77 -0.41 -25.70
CA GLY A 422 -10.58 -0.37 -24.47
C GLY A 422 -10.71 -1.72 -23.76
N SER A 423 -9.94 -2.72 -24.19
CA SER A 423 -9.97 -4.10 -23.71
C SER A 423 -8.61 -4.79 -23.88
N ALA A 424 -8.46 -5.95 -23.24
CA ALA A 424 -7.42 -6.90 -23.60
C ALA A 424 -7.55 -7.37 -25.06
N SER A 425 -6.51 -8.03 -25.55
CA SER A 425 -6.42 -8.64 -26.89
C SER A 425 -6.05 -10.12 -26.76
N PRO A 426 -6.24 -10.94 -27.83
CA PRO A 426 -5.75 -12.31 -27.85
C PRO A 426 -4.26 -12.37 -27.52
N VAL A 427 -3.85 -13.39 -26.77
CA VAL A 427 -2.45 -13.56 -26.33
C VAL A 427 -1.47 -13.76 -27.49
N ASP A 428 -1.99 -14.07 -28.68
CA ASP A 428 -1.28 -14.26 -29.94
C ASP A 428 -1.58 -13.16 -30.99
N ALA A 429 -2.20 -12.05 -30.58
CA ALA A 429 -2.62 -10.98 -31.49
C ALA A 429 -1.45 -10.26 -32.17
N PHE A 430 -0.32 -10.12 -31.47
CA PHE A 430 0.87 -9.43 -31.95
C PHE A 430 2.02 -10.40 -32.19
N ALA A 431 3.01 -9.97 -32.96
CA ALA A 431 4.21 -10.76 -33.22
C ALA A 431 5.01 -11.02 -31.93
N PRO A 432 5.73 -12.16 -31.83
CA PRO A 432 6.62 -12.39 -30.69
C PRO A 432 7.76 -11.37 -30.67
N THR A 433 8.34 -11.15 -29.49
CA THR A 433 9.60 -10.45 -29.31
C THR A 433 10.74 -11.16 -30.07
N ALA A 434 11.89 -10.50 -30.22
CA ALA A 434 13.08 -11.13 -30.78
C ALA A 434 13.50 -12.40 -29.99
N GLU A 435 13.07 -12.48 -28.73
CA GLU A 435 13.25 -13.56 -27.79
C GLU A 435 12.06 -14.52 -27.74
N GLY A 436 11.22 -14.53 -28.79
CA GLY A 436 10.24 -15.58 -29.06
C GLY A 436 9.00 -15.61 -28.16
N LEU A 437 8.80 -14.59 -27.32
CA LEU A 437 7.69 -14.49 -26.37
C LEU A 437 6.68 -13.43 -26.81
N HIS A 438 5.40 -13.65 -26.57
CA HIS A 438 4.35 -12.66 -26.82
C HIS A 438 4.00 -11.91 -25.55
N ASP A 439 3.46 -10.69 -25.61
CA ASP A 439 2.94 -9.94 -24.46
C ASP A 439 3.91 -9.95 -23.26
N ALA A 440 5.20 -9.71 -23.49
CA ALA A 440 6.18 -9.49 -22.41
C ALA A 440 6.00 -8.10 -21.76
N MET A 441 5.30 -7.21 -22.45
CA MET A 441 4.81 -5.92 -22.00
C MET A 441 3.39 -5.76 -22.56
N GLY A 442 2.50 -5.10 -21.83
CA GLY A 442 1.13 -4.83 -22.25
C GLY A 442 0.16 -5.99 -22.17
N ASN A 443 -1.05 -5.70 -22.66
CA ASN A 443 -2.25 -6.53 -22.58
C ASN A 443 -2.79 -6.62 -21.14
N VAL A 444 -2.06 -7.27 -20.23
CA VAL A 444 -2.37 -7.33 -18.79
C VAL A 444 -1.08 -7.33 -17.98
N TRP A 445 -1.16 -6.81 -16.76
CA TRP A 445 -0.10 -6.96 -15.77
C TRP A 445 0.26 -8.44 -15.55
N GLN A 446 1.52 -8.73 -15.30
CA GLN A 446 1.98 -10.10 -15.02
C GLN A 446 2.40 -10.22 -13.56
N TRP A 447 1.73 -11.09 -12.82
CA TRP A 447 2.13 -11.45 -11.45
C TRP A 447 3.54 -12.06 -11.43
N CYS A 448 4.38 -11.59 -10.51
CA CYS A 448 5.73 -12.11 -10.28
C CYS A 448 5.83 -12.83 -8.93
N GLU A 449 6.90 -13.59 -8.69
CA GLU A 449 7.19 -14.21 -7.38
C GLU A 449 7.70 -13.20 -6.35
N ASP A 450 8.26 -12.06 -6.76
CA ASP A 450 8.85 -11.09 -5.83
C ASP A 450 7.78 -10.42 -4.95
N HIS A 451 8.00 -10.40 -3.64
CA HIS A 451 7.34 -9.43 -2.76
C HIS A 451 7.77 -8.03 -3.18
N PHE A 452 6.90 -7.03 -3.06
CA PHE A 452 7.29 -5.66 -3.34
C PHE A 452 8.44 -5.24 -2.43
N ASN A 453 9.54 -4.77 -3.02
CA ASN A 453 10.81 -4.58 -2.32
C ASN A 453 11.58 -3.35 -2.84
N PRO A 454 12.33 -2.67 -1.96
CA PRO A 454 13.20 -1.56 -2.37
C PRO A 454 14.42 -2.09 -3.14
N LEU A 455 14.89 -1.32 -4.13
CA LEU A 455 16.18 -1.57 -4.75
C LEU A 455 17.31 -1.03 -3.87
N GLN A 456 18.52 -1.58 -3.99
CA GLN A 456 19.65 -1.09 -3.20
C GLN A 456 19.95 0.36 -3.58
N GLY A 457 19.92 1.25 -2.59
CA GLY A 457 20.14 2.69 -2.80
C GLY A 457 18.91 3.47 -3.30
N SER A 458 17.72 2.85 -3.30
CA SER A 458 16.46 3.60 -3.41
C SER A 458 16.38 4.66 -2.31
N LYS A 459 15.77 5.80 -2.61
CA LYS A 459 15.54 6.88 -1.65
C LYS A 459 14.10 7.31 -1.76
N LEU A 460 13.49 7.66 -0.63
CA LEU A 460 12.13 8.19 -0.58
C LEU A 460 12.05 9.48 -1.39
N ASP A 461 10.92 9.63 -2.08
CA ASP A 461 10.56 10.93 -2.65
C ASP A 461 10.08 11.83 -1.50
N PRO A 462 10.74 12.97 -1.23
CA PRO A 462 10.39 13.84 -0.10
C PRO A 462 8.99 14.47 -0.24
N LEU A 463 8.38 14.43 -1.41
CA LEU A 463 7.02 14.91 -1.62
C LEU A 463 5.98 13.81 -1.35
N TYR A 464 6.37 12.52 -1.33
CA TYR A 464 5.44 11.40 -1.16
C TYR A 464 6.09 10.19 -0.47
N GLU A 465 6.41 10.35 0.81
CA GLU A 465 7.19 9.39 1.59
C GLU A 465 6.50 8.03 1.82
N ASP A 466 5.17 8.00 1.74
CA ASP A 466 4.33 6.83 2.02
C ASP A 466 3.79 6.12 0.75
N PHE A 467 4.29 6.46 -0.44
CA PHE A 467 3.85 5.78 -1.68
C PHE A 467 4.29 4.30 -1.73
N SER A 468 5.54 3.99 -1.40
CA SER A 468 6.10 2.63 -1.53
C SER A 468 6.45 1.94 -0.21
N VAL A 469 7.01 2.68 0.76
CA VAL A 469 7.55 2.10 2.01
C VAL A 469 6.54 1.27 2.80
N PRO A 470 5.30 1.74 2.99
CA PRO A 470 4.23 0.95 3.60
C PRO A 470 4.06 -0.47 3.05
N CYS A 471 4.36 -0.65 1.76
CA CYS A 471 4.06 -1.85 1.02
C CYS A 471 5.26 -2.83 0.99
N TYR A 472 6.40 -2.45 1.56
CA TYR A 472 7.56 -3.33 1.79
C TYR A 472 7.35 -4.23 3.02
N ASP A 473 6.17 -4.81 3.15
CA ASP A 473 5.70 -5.55 4.34
C ASP A 473 5.72 -7.08 4.15
N GLY A 474 6.18 -7.55 2.99
CA GLY A 474 6.17 -8.97 2.62
C GLY A 474 4.79 -9.57 2.37
N LYS A 475 3.76 -8.73 2.31
CA LYS A 475 2.36 -9.11 2.08
C LYS A 475 1.81 -8.47 0.79
N HIS A 476 2.61 -7.70 0.05
CA HIS A 476 2.32 -7.21 -1.30
C HIS A 476 3.16 -7.95 -2.34
N GLN A 477 2.52 -8.31 -3.44
CA GLN A 477 3.13 -9.05 -4.53
C GLN A 477 3.41 -8.12 -5.70
N MET A 478 4.59 -8.23 -6.31
CA MET A 478 4.95 -7.45 -7.49
C MET A 478 4.17 -7.90 -8.73
N LEU A 479 3.86 -6.92 -9.57
CA LEU A 479 3.35 -7.11 -10.92
C LEU A 479 4.07 -6.17 -11.91
N LEU A 480 4.30 -6.66 -13.12
CA LEU A 480 5.11 -5.98 -14.14
C LEU A 480 4.44 -6.00 -15.51
N GLY A 481 4.80 -5.03 -16.35
CA GLY A 481 4.48 -5.04 -17.78
C GLY A 481 3.34 -4.13 -18.25
N GLY A 482 2.49 -3.64 -17.35
CA GLY A 482 1.33 -2.80 -17.68
C GLY A 482 0.17 -3.59 -18.31
N SER A 483 -1.04 -3.08 -18.15
CA SER A 483 -2.26 -3.55 -18.81
C SER A 483 -2.66 -2.65 -19.98
N PHE A 484 -3.68 -3.05 -20.74
CA PHE A 484 -4.25 -2.23 -21.81
C PHE A 484 -4.75 -0.85 -21.33
N VAL A 485 -5.07 -0.70 -20.03
CA VAL A 485 -5.47 0.58 -19.42
C VAL A 485 -4.27 1.37 -18.90
N SER A 486 -3.15 0.72 -18.56
CA SER A 486 -1.97 1.42 -18.04
C SER A 486 -1.51 2.50 -19.01
N THR A 487 -1.20 3.68 -18.46
CA THR A 487 -0.72 4.82 -19.23
C THR A 487 0.40 5.55 -18.50
N GLY A 488 1.20 6.33 -19.23
CA GLY A 488 2.27 7.12 -18.62
C GLY A 488 3.36 6.23 -18.01
N ASP A 489 3.83 6.57 -16.81
CA ASP A 489 4.85 5.81 -16.08
C ASP A 489 4.37 4.40 -15.73
N GLU A 490 3.08 4.22 -15.42
CA GLU A 490 2.49 2.91 -15.12
C GLU A 490 2.62 1.92 -16.29
N ALA A 491 2.68 2.41 -17.53
CA ALA A 491 2.93 1.62 -18.74
C ALA A 491 4.41 1.51 -19.13
N SER A 492 5.31 2.18 -18.41
CA SER A 492 6.74 2.23 -18.71
C SER A 492 7.40 0.87 -18.49
N ILE A 493 8.48 0.63 -19.23
CA ILE A 493 9.41 -0.49 -18.98
C ILE A 493 10.08 -0.42 -17.59
N TRP A 494 10.01 0.72 -16.90
CA TRP A 494 10.56 0.90 -15.55
C TRP A 494 9.57 0.63 -14.44
N ALA A 495 8.27 0.62 -14.73
CA ALA A 495 7.20 0.50 -13.75
C ALA A 495 7.37 -0.73 -12.85
N ARG A 496 7.34 -0.51 -11.54
CA ARG A 496 7.31 -1.55 -10.51
C ARG A 496 6.10 -1.31 -9.61
N PHE A 497 5.02 -2.05 -9.87
CA PHE A 497 3.79 -1.95 -9.10
C PHE A 497 3.53 -3.20 -8.28
N HIS A 498 2.59 -3.10 -7.34
CA HIS A 498 2.32 -4.12 -6.37
C HIS A 498 0.89 -4.04 -5.87
N PHE A 499 0.35 -5.18 -5.45
CA PHE A 499 -0.94 -5.25 -4.78
C PHE A 499 -0.95 -6.41 -3.79
N ARG A 500 -1.89 -6.38 -2.84
CA ARG A 500 -2.21 -7.58 -2.04
C ARG A 500 -2.56 -8.75 -2.97
N PRO A 501 -2.12 -9.98 -2.67
CA PRO A 501 -2.36 -11.16 -3.50
C PRO A 501 -3.82 -11.45 -3.86
N HIS A 502 -4.79 -10.97 -3.07
CA HIS A 502 -6.22 -11.18 -3.28
C HIS A 502 -6.92 -10.11 -4.11
N PHE A 503 -6.28 -8.97 -4.39
CA PHE A 503 -6.90 -7.92 -5.19
C PHE A 503 -7.05 -8.33 -6.64
N TYR A 504 -8.16 -7.90 -7.24
CA TYR A 504 -8.36 -8.01 -8.67
C TYR A 504 -7.76 -6.78 -9.34
N GLN A 505 -7.03 -7.01 -10.41
CA GLN A 505 -6.47 -6.00 -11.30
C GLN A 505 -6.68 -6.48 -12.74
N PHE A 506 -6.34 -5.67 -13.74
CA PHE A 506 -6.13 -6.17 -15.10
C PHE A 506 -4.82 -6.96 -15.16
N ALA A 507 -4.75 -8.06 -14.40
CA ALA A 507 -3.56 -8.86 -14.17
C ALA A 507 -3.80 -10.32 -14.56
N GLY A 508 -2.91 -10.84 -15.38
CA GLY A 508 -2.78 -12.26 -15.69
C GLY A 508 -1.42 -12.77 -15.23
N PHE A 509 -0.95 -13.83 -15.87
CA PHE A 509 0.30 -14.46 -15.48
C PHE A 509 0.89 -15.34 -16.58
N ARG A 510 2.18 -15.65 -16.40
CA ARG A 510 2.96 -16.52 -17.26
C ARG A 510 3.63 -17.61 -16.42
N PRO A 511 3.35 -18.89 -16.68
CA PRO A 511 4.10 -19.98 -16.08
C PRO A 511 5.56 -19.99 -16.56
N VAL A 512 6.47 -20.21 -15.63
CA VAL A 512 7.87 -20.53 -15.90
C VAL A 512 8.27 -21.80 -15.17
N ARG A 513 9.33 -22.45 -15.67
CA ARG A 513 9.99 -23.58 -15.01
C ARG A 513 11.50 -23.37 -15.06
N ALA A 514 12.14 -23.53 -13.91
CA ALA A 514 13.59 -23.41 -13.76
C ALA A 514 14.05 -24.26 -12.56
N ALA A 515 15.36 -24.48 -12.44
CA ALA A 515 15.93 -25.16 -11.29
C ALA A 515 15.91 -24.29 -10.00
N GLY A 516 15.87 -22.96 -10.15
CA GLY A 516 15.80 -22.00 -9.05
C GLY A 516 14.55 -21.11 -9.10
N ASP A 517 14.48 -20.13 -8.21
CA ASP A 517 13.38 -19.17 -8.09
C ASP A 517 13.53 -17.92 -8.98
N GLY A 518 14.56 -17.89 -9.84
CA GLY A 518 14.84 -16.75 -10.71
C GLY A 518 15.41 -15.54 -9.98
N GLY A 519 15.85 -15.69 -8.72
CA GLY A 519 16.25 -14.58 -7.87
C GLY A 519 15.06 -13.78 -7.36
N ALA A 520 13.92 -14.42 -7.08
CA ALA A 520 12.78 -13.74 -6.48
C ALA A 520 13.10 -13.20 -5.07
N VAL A 521 12.68 -11.98 -4.75
CA VAL A 521 12.80 -11.43 -3.39
C VAL A 521 11.60 -11.84 -2.55
N LYS A 522 11.85 -12.43 -1.39
CA LYS A 522 10.83 -12.72 -0.37
C LYS A 522 11.21 -11.99 0.91
N LEU A 523 10.52 -10.88 1.20
CA LEU A 523 10.68 -10.17 2.47
C LEU A 523 10.22 -11.08 3.63
N GLY A 524 10.98 -11.10 4.73
CA GLY A 524 10.71 -11.96 5.89
C GLY A 524 11.24 -13.41 5.80
N ALA A 525 11.82 -13.82 4.66
CA ALA A 525 12.68 -15.00 4.61
C ALA A 525 14.11 -14.61 5.02
N GLU A 526 14.79 -15.44 5.84
CA GLU A 526 16.10 -15.17 6.47
C GLU A 526 17.04 -14.32 5.57
N GLY A 527 17.09 -13.00 5.83
CA GLY A 527 17.98 -12.06 5.11
C GLY A 527 17.42 -10.71 4.65
N GLY A 528 16.11 -10.43 4.76
CA GLY A 528 15.52 -9.12 4.42
C GLY A 528 15.10 -8.32 5.66
N GLN A 529 15.39 -7.02 5.68
CA GLN A 529 15.16 -6.07 6.77
C GLN A 529 13.77 -6.23 7.41
N GLU A 530 13.75 -6.81 8.61
CA GLU A 530 12.53 -7.19 9.35
C GLU A 530 11.80 -5.95 9.86
N ASP A 531 10.48 -5.95 9.70
CA ASP A 531 9.59 -5.02 10.41
C ASP A 531 9.78 -5.25 11.92
N VAL A 532 10.45 -4.30 12.57
CA VAL A 532 11.03 -4.48 13.91
C VAL A 532 9.96 -4.73 14.97
N TYR A 533 8.66 -4.51 14.67
CA TYR A 533 7.54 -4.61 15.61
C TYR A 533 6.50 -5.73 15.36
N GLU A 534 6.60 -6.48 14.25
CA GLU A 534 5.61 -7.54 13.92
C GLU A 534 6.18 -8.97 13.93
N THR A 535 7.42 -9.18 14.40
CA THR A 535 7.94 -10.55 14.49
C THR A 535 7.39 -11.29 15.71
N ARG A 536 7.08 -12.58 15.52
CA ARG A 536 6.70 -13.48 16.63
C ARG A 536 7.81 -13.56 17.70
N GLN A 537 9.07 -13.41 17.29
CA GLN A 537 10.18 -13.36 18.23
C GLN A 537 10.06 -12.15 19.16
N LEU A 538 9.85 -10.95 18.62
CA LEU A 538 9.71 -9.74 19.42
C LEU A 538 8.50 -9.80 20.35
N LEU A 539 7.35 -10.29 19.87
CA LEU A 539 6.18 -10.52 20.73
C LEU A 539 6.51 -11.39 21.93
N ASN A 540 7.23 -12.50 21.70
CA ASN A 540 7.66 -13.39 22.77
C ASN A 540 8.64 -12.72 23.74
N GLU A 541 9.56 -11.88 23.24
CA GLU A 541 10.51 -11.12 24.07
C GLU A 541 9.79 -10.11 24.97
N TYR A 542 8.77 -9.42 24.46
CA TYR A 542 7.94 -8.49 25.26
C TYR A 542 7.01 -9.22 26.23
N LEU A 543 6.40 -10.34 25.84
CA LEU A 543 5.64 -11.18 26.78
C LEU A 543 6.53 -11.69 27.91
N LEU A 544 7.77 -12.09 27.62
CA LEU A 544 8.76 -12.46 28.63
C LEU A 544 9.14 -11.29 29.54
N MET A 545 9.40 -10.11 28.96
CA MET A 545 9.79 -8.92 29.72
C MET A 545 8.68 -8.43 30.65
N HIS A 546 7.41 -8.55 30.23
CA HIS A 546 6.27 -8.06 31.01
C HIS A 546 5.69 -9.10 31.99
N TYR A 547 5.80 -10.39 31.71
CA TYR A 547 5.09 -11.44 32.48
C TYR A 547 5.96 -12.63 32.86
N GLY A 548 7.23 -12.68 32.45
CA GLY A 548 8.14 -13.75 32.79
C GLY A 548 8.51 -13.74 34.28
N ALA A 549 8.68 -14.92 34.86
CA ALA A 549 9.24 -15.03 36.21
C ALA A 549 10.67 -14.43 36.24
N PRO A 550 11.12 -13.83 37.35
CA PRO A 550 12.46 -13.24 37.46
C PRO A 550 13.60 -14.18 37.02
N GLU A 551 13.51 -15.47 37.34
CA GLU A 551 14.46 -16.50 36.92
C GLU A 551 14.39 -16.84 35.42
N ASP A 552 13.26 -16.61 34.77
CA ASP A 552 13.10 -16.77 33.33
C ASP A 552 13.65 -15.55 32.57
N VAL A 553 13.55 -14.36 33.15
CA VAL A 553 14.10 -13.13 32.57
C VAL A 553 15.61 -13.02 32.81
N MET A 554 16.06 -13.25 34.05
CA MET A 554 17.46 -13.18 34.46
C MET A 554 17.86 -14.37 35.34
N PRO A 555 18.23 -15.53 34.74
CA PRO A 555 18.55 -16.73 35.49
C PRO A 555 19.85 -16.60 36.31
N TYR A 556 20.76 -15.72 35.90
CA TYR A 556 22.09 -15.60 36.51
C TYR A 556 22.05 -14.85 37.85
N ALA A 557 22.63 -15.46 38.89
CA ALA A 557 22.73 -14.83 40.22
C ALA A 557 23.63 -13.58 40.23
N PHE A 558 24.58 -13.49 39.31
CA PHE A 558 25.46 -12.33 39.13
C PHE A 558 24.85 -11.26 38.19
N GLY A 559 23.71 -11.56 37.55
CA GLY A 559 23.03 -10.63 36.65
C GLY A 559 22.19 -9.59 37.40
N PRO A 560 21.75 -8.52 36.72
CA PRO A 560 20.96 -7.44 37.32
C PRO A 560 19.51 -7.88 37.57
N ARG A 561 19.29 -8.63 38.66
CA ARG A 561 17.96 -9.19 39.01
C ARG A 561 16.96 -8.14 39.48
N ASP A 562 17.43 -6.98 39.92
CA ASP A 562 16.64 -5.81 40.26
C ASP A 562 16.09 -5.07 39.02
N ALA A 563 16.57 -5.41 37.82
CA ALA A 563 16.15 -4.82 36.55
C ALA A 563 14.96 -5.53 35.87
N VAL A 564 14.40 -6.58 36.48
CA VAL A 564 13.20 -7.26 35.98
C VAL A 564 11.92 -6.45 36.28
N ASP A 565 10.77 -6.90 35.79
CA ASP A 565 9.45 -6.28 36.03
C ASP A 565 9.41 -4.77 35.72
N PHE A 566 10.11 -4.34 34.66
CA PHE A 566 10.28 -2.92 34.33
C PHE A 566 8.92 -2.22 34.17
N ALA A 567 8.03 -2.77 33.35
CA ALA A 567 6.70 -2.20 33.10
C ALA A 567 5.90 -2.04 34.41
N GLN A 568 5.91 -3.06 35.27
CA GLN A 568 5.20 -3.03 36.55
C GLN A 568 5.86 -2.06 37.54
N ARG A 569 7.18 -1.92 37.55
CA ARG A 569 7.86 -0.93 38.40
C ARG A 569 7.50 0.50 37.97
N CYS A 570 7.48 0.80 36.67
CA CYS A 570 7.02 2.11 36.18
C CYS A 570 5.56 2.39 36.57
N ALA A 571 4.66 1.42 36.43
CA ALA A 571 3.28 1.55 36.85
C ALA A 571 3.12 1.75 38.36
N ARG A 572 3.89 1.02 39.18
CA ARG A 572 3.91 1.21 40.64
C ARG A 572 4.37 2.59 41.05
N MET A 573 5.44 3.11 40.42
CA MET A 573 5.89 4.48 40.66
C MET A 573 4.76 5.49 40.44
N LEU A 574 4.00 5.34 39.35
CA LEU A 574 2.88 6.24 39.04
C LEU A 574 1.69 6.04 40.00
N ASN A 575 1.39 4.81 40.40
CA ASN A 575 0.36 4.52 41.40
C ASN A 575 0.70 5.08 42.79
N ASP A 576 1.96 4.96 43.21
CA ASP A 576 2.42 5.46 44.51
C ASP A 576 2.40 6.99 44.52
N ALA A 577 2.88 7.63 43.45
CA ALA A 577 2.77 9.07 43.27
C ALA A 577 1.30 9.55 43.27
N ALA A 578 0.41 8.82 42.61
CA ALA A 578 -1.02 9.15 42.61
C ALA A 578 -1.62 9.13 44.03
N ARG A 579 -1.22 8.17 44.87
CA ARG A 579 -1.65 8.10 46.28
C ARG A 579 -1.11 9.26 47.10
N GLU A 580 0.17 9.59 46.94
CA GLU A 580 0.83 10.69 47.65
C GLU A 580 0.21 12.06 47.29
N GLU A 581 -0.18 12.25 46.03
CA GLU A 581 -0.84 13.45 45.52
C GLU A 581 -2.37 13.45 45.72
N GLY A 582 -2.92 12.43 46.39
CA GLY A 582 -4.34 12.34 46.72
C GLY A 582 -5.27 12.02 45.54
N ILE A 583 -4.75 11.53 44.42
CA ILE A 583 -5.50 11.02 43.28
C ILE A 583 -5.97 9.60 43.60
N ASN A 584 -7.23 9.46 44.03
CA ASN A 584 -7.82 8.18 44.44
C ASN A 584 -8.75 7.63 43.35
N GLY A 585 -8.20 6.82 42.44
CA GLY A 585 -8.95 6.26 41.30
C GLY A 585 -8.85 7.13 40.03
N GLY A 586 -9.89 7.06 39.19
CA GLY A 586 -9.98 7.83 37.95
C GLY A 586 -9.47 7.09 36.71
N GLN A 587 -9.04 7.85 35.70
CA GLN A 587 -8.62 7.34 34.40
C GLN A 587 -7.11 7.48 34.18
N ALA A 588 -6.44 6.39 33.81
CA ALA A 588 -5.05 6.41 33.41
C ALA A 588 -4.84 6.01 31.94
N LEU A 589 -3.78 6.52 31.33
CA LEU A 589 -3.37 6.19 29.96
C LEU A 589 -1.91 5.71 29.97
N ASP A 590 -1.64 4.60 29.31
CA ASP A 590 -0.30 4.12 29.00
C ASP A 590 -0.07 4.24 27.49
N VAL A 591 0.83 5.15 27.09
CA VAL A 591 1.17 5.41 25.69
C VAL A 591 2.42 4.61 25.34
N GLY A 592 2.30 3.72 24.35
CA GLY A 592 3.33 2.71 24.04
C GLY A 592 3.25 1.50 24.97
N CYS A 593 2.04 1.03 25.26
CA CYS A 593 1.77 0.03 26.30
C CYS A 593 2.31 -1.37 26.02
N ALA A 594 2.80 -1.63 24.80
CA ALA A 594 3.21 -2.93 24.31
C ALA A 594 2.16 -4.01 24.65
N VAL A 595 2.58 -5.11 25.27
CA VAL A 595 1.70 -6.23 25.64
C VAL A 595 0.90 -6.00 26.94
N GLY A 596 0.84 -4.76 27.44
CA GLY A 596 -0.11 -4.30 28.47
C GLY A 596 0.32 -4.47 29.93
N GLY A 597 1.57 -4.89 30.20
CA GLY A 597 2.01 -5.20 31.57
C GLY A 597 1.88 -4.03 32.56
N ALA A 598 2.17 -2.80 32.12
CA ALA A 598 2.01 -1.60 32.95
C ALA A 598 0.52 -1.22 33.11
N VAL A 599 -0.28 -1.33 32.05
CA VAL A 599 -1.74 -1.09 32.06
C VAL A 599 -2.44 -1.94 33.13
N PHE A 600 -2.12 -3.24 33.20
CA PHE A 600 -2.70 -4.12 34.23
C PHE A 600 -2.28 -3.72 35.64
N GLU A 601 -1.03 -3.30 35.84
CA GLU A 601 -0.55 -2.88 37.16
C GLU A 601 -1.14 -1.52 37.59
N LEU A 602 -1.35 -0.58 36.66
CA LEU A 602 -2.06 0.68 36.90
C LEU A 602 -3.52 0.42 37.33
N ALA A 603 -4.17 -0.62 36.80
CA ALA A 603 -5.57 -0.96 37.12
C ALA A 603 -5.78 -1.42 38.58
N ARG A 604 -4.70 -1.63 39.35
CA ARG A 604 -4.80 -1.81 40.81
C ARG A 604 -5.21 -0.55 41.56
N HIS A 605 -4.96 0.62 40.97
CA HIS A 605 -5.23 1.91 41.60
C HIS A 605 -6.32 2.69 40.85
N PHE A 606 -6.25 2.75 39.53
CA PHE A 606 -7.18 3.50 38.69
C PHE A 606 -8.46 2.70 38.38
N ASP A 607 -9.56 3.40 38.16
CA ASP A 607 -10.88 2.81 37.88
C ASP A 607 -11.01 2.39 36.41
N ALA A 608 -10.30 3.08 35.51
CA ALA A 608 -10.18 2.72 34.10
C ALA A 608 -8.76 3.01 33.60
N VAL A 609 -8.17 2.06 32.87
CA VAL A 609 -6.83 2.23 32.28
C VAL A 609 -6.86 1.90 30.81
N THR A 610 -6.48 2.86 29.97
CA THR A 610 -6.34 2.66 28.53
C THR A 610 -4.88 2.44 28.18
N GLY A 611 -4.59 1.35 27.49
CA GLY A 611 -3.30 1.11 26.84
C GLY A 611 -3.40 1.41 25.35
N VAL A 612 -2.43 2.14 24.81
CA VAL A 612 -2.28 2.29 23.37
C VAL A 612 -0.90 1.92 22.88
N ASP A 613 -0.84 1.29 21.72
CA ASP A 613 0.40 0.92 21.05
C ASP A 613 0.19 0.92 19.53
N LEU A 614 1.26 1.13 18.77
CA LEU A 614 1.21 1.06 17.32
C LEU A 614 1.11 -0.39 16.82
N SER A 615 1.70 -1.34 17.55
CA SER A 615 1.76 -2.75 17.16
C SER A 615 0.44 -3.47 17.41
N LYS A 616 -0.22 -3.89 16.33
CA LYS A 616 -1.42 -4.72 16.43
C LYS A 616 -1.16 -6.03 17.17
N SER A 617 -0.01 -6.66 16.94
CA SER A 617 0.33 -7.94 17.58
C SER A 617 0.43 -7.82 19.11
N PHE A 618 0.92 -6.70 19.61
CA PHE A 618 1.00 -6.39 21.03
C PHE A 618 -0.38 -6.12 21.62
N ILE A 619 -1.21 -5.33 20.92
CA ILE A 619 -2.58 -5.03 21.34
C ILE A 619 -3.44 -6.30 21.37
N ASP A 620 -3.36 -7.16 20.35
CA ASP A 620 -4.11 -8.42 20.29
C ASP A 620 -3.69 -9.38 21.42
N ALA A 621 -2.40 -9.41 21.78
CA ALA A 621 -1.89 -10.16 22.91
C ALA A 621 -2.39 -9.60 24.25
N ALA A 622 -2.37 -8.28 24.42
CA ALA A 622 -2.87 -7.59 25.60
C ALA A 622 -4.39 -7.79 25.77
N ASP A 623 -5.17 -7.74 24.70
CA ASP A 623 -6.61 -8.01 24.71
C ASP A 623 -6.92 -9.48 25.01
N THR A 624 -6.09 -10.41 24.54
CA THR A 624 -6.19 -11.83 24.90
C THR A 624 -5.92 -12.03 26.39
N LEU A 625 -4.87 -11.42 26.93
CA LEU A 625 -4.60 -11.42 28.38
C LEU A 625 -5.72 -10.77 29.19
N ARG A 626 -6.31 -9.68 28.68
CA ARG A 626 -7.48 -9.03 29.30
C ARG A 626 -8.67 -9.96 29.36
N ARG A 627 -8.99 -10.67 28.28
CA ARG A 627 -10.15 -11.57 28.17
C ARG A 627 -9.93 -12.87 28.94
N ASP A 628 -8.80 -13.53 28.73
CA ASP A 628 -8.57 -14.92 29.16
C ASP A 628 -7.70 -15.03 30.42
N GLY A 629 -7.00 -13.94 30.79
CA GLY A 629 -6.16 -13.85 31.99
C GLY A 629 -4.81 -14.55 31.83
N ARG A 630 -4.59 -15.19 30.68
CA ARG A 630 -3.38 -15.92 30.34
C ARG A 630 -3.15 -15.93 28.83
N LEU A 631 -1.89 -16.07 28.42
CA LEU A 631 -1.50 -16.25 27.02
C LEU A 631 -0.21 -17.09 26.94
N ASP A 632 -0.21 -18.14 26.13
CA ASP A 632 0.99 -18.96 25.90
C ASP A 632 1.95 -18.28 24.92
N TYR A 633 3.25 -18.42 25.18
CA TYR A 633 4.32 -17.86 24.36
C TYR A 633 5.61 -18.69 24.49
N ASP A 634 6.59 -18.45 23.63
CA ASP A 634 7.81 -19.26 23.58
C ASP A 634 9.05 -18.44 23.97
N ARG A 635 9.74 -18.84 25.05
CA ARG A 635 10.99 -18.22 25.49
C ARG A 635 12.18 -18.77 24.71
N LYS A 636 12.95 -17.91 24.05
CA LYS A 636 14.16 -18.32 23.31
C LYS A 636 15.31 -18.72 24.25
N ASP A 637 15.88 -19.89 24.01
CA ASP A 637 17.01 -20.39 24.78
C ASP A 637 18.31 -20.28 23.99
N GLU A 638 18.37 -20.88 22.79
CA GLU A 638 19.55 -20.85 21.92
C GLU A 638 19.15 -21.21 20.47
N GLY A 639 19.56 -20.40 19.48
CA GLY A 639 19.26 -20.68 18.08
C GLY A 639 17.75 -20.83 17.82
N LYS A 640 17.33 -22.02 17.36
CA LYS A 640 15.91 -22.39 17.14
C LYS A 640 15.27 -23.09 18.35
N LEU A 641 16.02 -23.30 19.44
CA LEU A 641 15.52 -23.93 20.66
C LEU A 641 14.71 -22.92 21.48
N MET A 642 13.48 -23.31 21.78
CA MET A 642 12.51 -22.51 22.52
C MET A 642 11.92 -23.34 23.67
N THR A 643 11.63 -22.68 24.78
CA THR A 643 10.92 -23.27 25.92
C THR A 643 9.55 -22.61 26.06
N PRO A 644 8.44 -23.38 26.05
CA PRO A 644 7.09 -22.85 26.25
C PRO A 644 6.91 -22.18 27.62
N ARG A 645 6.17 -21.08 27.64
CA ARG A 645 5.80 -20.28 28.81
C ARG A 645 4.38 -19.78 28.68
N THR A 646 3.83 -19.30 29.80
CA THR A 646 2.49 -18.73 29.85
C THR A 646 2.56 -17.42 30.60
N ALA A 647 2.22 -16.33 29.92
CA ALA A 647 1.98 -15.04 30.56
C ALA A 647 0.67 -15.15 31.36
N VAL A 648 0.68 -14.71 32.61
CA VAL A 648 -0.48 -14.80 33.51
C VAL A 648 -0.68 -13.45 34.18
N ILE A 649 -1.92 -12.96 34.14
CA ILE A 649 -2.31 -11.77 34.89
C ILE A 649 -2.63 -12.16 36.33
N ASP A 650 -2.11 -11.40 37.30
CA ASP A 650 -2.44 -11.59 38.72
C ASP A 650 -3.97 -11.55 38.90
N PRO A 651 -4.60 -12.61 39.45
CA PRO A 651 -6.04 -12.65 39.69
C PRO A 651 -6.58 -11.52 40.57
N ALA A 652 -5.74 -10.84 41.36
CA ALA A 652 -6.12 -9.67 42.14
C ALA A 652 -6.33 -8.40 41.30
N ILE A 653 -5.90 -8.39 40.03
CA ILE A 653 -6.10 -7.28 39.09
C ILE A 653 -7.48 -7.42 38.41
N ALA A 654 -8.30 -6.38 38.54
CA ALA A 654 -9.58 -6.26 37.85
C ALA A 654 -9.36 -5.97 36.34
N ARG A 655 -9.20 -7.02 35.53
CA ARG A 655 -8.92 -6.94 34.09
C ARG A 655 -9.99 -6.19 33.29
N GLU A 656 -11.22 -6.18 33.78
CA GLU A 656 -12.34 -5.45 33.19
C GLU A 656 -12.17 -3.92 33.23
N ARG A 657 -11.25 -3.40 34.06
CA ARG A 657 -10.89 -1.98 34.12
C ARG A 657 -9.95 -1.56 33.00
N THR A 658 -9.39 -2.49 32.23
CA THR A 658 -8.43 -2.16 31.17
C THR A 658 -9.08 -2.16 29.79
N THR A 659 -8.57 -1.31 28.92
CA THR A 659 -8.91 -1.31 27.48
C THR A 659 -7.65 -1.12 26.67
N PHE A 660 -7.50 -1.88 25.59
CA PHE A 660 -6.36 -1.79 24.69
C PHE A 660 -6.83 -1.30 23.33
N ARG A 661 -6.10 -0.36 22.72
CA ARG A 661 -6.38 0.13 21.37
C ARG A 661 -5.10 0.30 20.58
N GLN A 662 -5.16 -0.05 19.31
CA GLN A 662 -4.10 0.31 18.38
C GLN A 662 -4.21 1.80 18.05
N ALA A 663 -3.14 2.57 18.28
CA ALA A 663 -3.09 4.00 17.96
C ALA A 663 -1.64 4.49 17.82
N ASP A 664 -1.43 5.50 16.99
CA ASP A 664 -0.15 6.20 16.88
C ASP A 664 -0.01 7.22 18.03
N ALA A 665 1.08 7.09 18.81
CA ALA A 665 1.43 8.00 19.89
C ALA A 665 1.73 9.44 19.40
N CYS A 666 2.12 9.61 18.14
CA CYS A 666 2.30 10.92 17.50
C CYS A 666 0.98 11.54 17.00
N ALA A 667 -0.10 10.75 16.91
CA ALA A 667 -1.41 11.16 16.40
C ALA A 667 -2.57 10.57 17.22
N LEU A 668 -2.51 10.70 18.55
CA LEU A 668 -3.51 10.13 19.45
C LEU A 668 -4.92 10.74 19.21
N PRO A 669 -5.99 9.94 19.32
CA PRO A 669 -7.36 10.38 19.11
C PRO A 669 -7.73 11.64 19.91
N ALA A 670 -8.55 12.51 19.32
CA ALA A 670 -8.90 13.80 19.92
C ALA A 670 -9.81 13.67 21.15
N GLU A 671 -10.50 12.53 21.31
CA GLU A 671 -11.28 12.21 22.51
C GLU A 671 -10.41 11.79 23.70
N TYR A 672 -9.11 11.54 23.50
CA TYR A 672 -8.18 11.29 24.59
C TYR A 672 -7.72 12.63 25.17
N GLU A 673 -8.31 12.98 26.30
CA GLU A 673 -8.00 14.18 27.07
C GLU A 673 -8.40 13.98 28.53
N GLY A 674 -7.73 14.70 29.44
CA GLY A 674 -8.15 14.81 30.83
C GLY A 674 -7.90 13.59 31.72
N PHE A 675 -6.95 12.73 31.41
CA PHE A 675 -6.52 11.61 32.26
C PHE A 675 -5.91 12.09 33.58
N ASP A 676 -6.19 11.36 34.66
CA ASP A 676 -5.62 11.56 35.99
C ASP A 676 -4.11 11.24 36.03
N ALA A 677 -3.69 10.28 35.21
CA ALA A 677 -2.31 9.86 35.10
C ALA A 677 -1.97 9.38 33.68
N VAL A 678 -0.81 9.77 33.16
CA VAL A 678 -0.29 9.32 31.86
C VAL A 678 1.10 8.72 32.04
N LEU A 679 1.32 7.52 31.51
CA LEU A 679 2.60 6.82 31.47
C LEU A 679 3.15 6.78 30.04
N MET A 680 4.44 7.05 29.90
CA MET A 680 5.21 6.88 28.66
C MET A 680 6.51 6.14 28.99
N ALA A 681 6.46 4.80 29.01
CA ALA A 681 7.59 3.97 29.39
C ALA A 681 8.39 3.47 28.18
N ASN A 682 9.65 3.90 28.06
CA ASN A 682 10.58 3.52 26.99
C ASN A 682 10.08 3.81 25.56
N LEU A 683 9.17 4.78 25.41
CA LEU A 683 8.54 5.14 24.15
C LEU A 683 9.25 6.31 23.44
N LEU A 684 9.60 7.36 24.18
CA LEU A 684 9.86 8.69 23.62
C LEU A 684 10.95 8.69 22.52
N CYS A 685 12.03 7.91 22.70
CA CYS A 685 13.13 7.83 21.73
C CYS A 685 12.93 6.78 20.62
N ARG A 686 11.71 6.24 20.49
CA ARG A 686 11.27 5.35 19.41
C ARG A 686 10.17 5.98 18.54
N LEU A 687 9.79 7.23 18.82
CA LEU A 687 8.77 7.94 18.08
C LEU A 687 9.36 8.65 16.86
N PRO A 688 8.70 8.64 15.69
CA PRO A 688 9.14 9.42 14.54
C PRO A 688 9.09 10.93 14.82
N SER A 689 8.10 11.38 15.59
CA SER A 689 7.98 12.78 16.04
C SER A 689 7.72 12.86 17.55
N PRO A 690 8.78 12.83 18.38
CA PRO A 690 8.65 12.94 19.84
C PRO A 690 7.96 14.24 20.26
N ARG A 691 8.21 15.34 19.53
CA ARG A 691 7.60 16.65 19.82
C ARG A 691 6.09 16.65 19.60
N ALA A 692 5.57 15.93 18.60
CA ALA A 692 4.13 15.83 18.36
C ALA A 692 3.41 15.08 19.49
N CYS A 693 4.04 14.03 20.02
CA CYS A 693 3.49 13.33 21.19
C CYS A 693 3.52 14.23 22.44
N LEU A 694 4.65 14.91 22.69
CA LEU A 694 4.79 15.81 23.84
C LEU A 694 3.82 17.00 23.80
N SER A 695 3.54 17.56 22.62
CA SER A 695 2.61 18.69 22.48
C SER A 695 1.16 18.33 22.83
N ARG A 696 0.80 17.03 22.84
CA ARG A 696 -0.52 16.55 23.25
C ARG A 696 -0.70 16.40 24.76
N LEU A 697 0.38 16.46 25.55
CA LEU A 697 0.32 16.24 27.00
C LEU A 697 -0.45 17.32 27.74
N GLY A 698 -0.19 18.59 27.39
CA GLY A 698 -0.79 19.79 27.99
C GLY A 698 -1.85 20.47 27.10
N GLY A 699 -2.15 21.74 27.38
CA GLY A 699 -3.17 22.55 26.72
C GLY A 699 -4.63 22.30 27.17
N PRO A 700 -5.59 23.10 26.68
CA PRO A 700 -7.01 23.01 27.09
C PRO A 700 -7.65 21.63 26.86
N ARG A 701 -7.13 20.88 25.89
CA ARG A 701 -7.54 19.51 25.52
C ARG A 701 -6.40 18.50 25.68
N GLY A 702 -5.54 18.74 26.67
CA GLY A 702 -4.37 17.92 26.94
C GLY A 702 -4.70 16.55 27.48
N LEU A 703 -3.81 15.59 27.24
CA LEU A 703 -3.93 14.23 27.77
C LEU A 703 -3.98 14.23 29.30
N VAL A 704 -3.16 15.04 29.97
CA VAL A 704 -3.11 15.08 31.43
C VAL A 704 -4.03 16.18 31.92
N ARG A 705 -4.96 15.92 32.85
CA ARG A 705 -5.78 17.00 33.44
C ARG A 705 -4.96 17.91 34.36
N SER A 706 -5.44 19.12 34.66
CA SER A 706 -4.82 19.96 35.71
C SER A 706 -4.84 19.21 37.06
N GLY A 707 -3.69 19.23 37.76
CA GLY A 707 -3.41 18.41 38.94
C GLY A 707 -3.15 16.93 38.66
N GLY A 708 -3.20 16.47 37.41
CA GLY A 708 -2.90 15.10 37.01
C GLY A 708 -1.40 14.83 36.90
N LEU A 709 -1.03 13.55 36.81
CA LEU A 709 0.36 13.09 36.80
C LEU A 709 0.81 12.63 35.41
N LEU A 710 2.10 12.82 35.15
CA LEU A 710 2.78 12.34 33.94
C LEU A 710 4.10 11.70 34.32
N LEU A 711 4.29 10.44 33.92
CA LEU A 711 5.56 9.74 34.08
C LEU A 711 6.17 9.44 32.71
N ILE A 712 7.30 10.08 32.40
CA ILE A 712 8.10 9.78 31.21
C ILE A 712 9.34 9.00 31.64
N VAL A 713 9.55 7.83 31.06
CA VAL A 713 10.73 6.99 31.32
C VAL A 713 11.45 6.75 30.01
N SER A 714 12.67 7.26 29.85
CA SER A 714 13.39 7.17 28.57
C SER A 714 14.89 6.97 28.77
N PRO A 715 15.54 6.07 28.01
CA PRO A 715 16.99 5.93 27.98
C PRO A 715 17.68 6.93 27.04
N TYR A 716 16.91 7.72 26.27
CA TYR A 716 17.43 8.68 25.29
C TYR A 716 18.40 8.04 24.28
N THR A 717 18.12 6.81 23.85
CA THR A 717 19.03 6.06 22.96
C THR A 717 19.16 6.69 21.58
N TRP A 718 18.08 7.29 21.07
CA TRP A 718 18.02 7.98 19.78
C TRP A 718 18.67 7.18 18.64
N LEU A 719 17.93 6.22 18.09
CA LEU A 719 18.40 5.46 16.93
C LEU A 719 17.74 6.03 15.67
N GLU A 720 18.55 6.34 14.66
CA GLU A 720 18.10 6.95 13.39
C GLU A 720 17.02 6.14 12.67
N GLN A 721 16.97 4.82 12.92
CA GLN A 721 15.95 3.93 12.36
C GLN A 721 14.53 4.17 12.93
N PHE A 722 14.37 4.91 14.03
CA PHE A 722 13.05 5.25 14.59
C PHE A 722 12.76 6.75 14.62
N THR A 723 13.78 7.57 14.83
CA THR A 723 13.63 9.03 14.91
C THR A 723 14.77 9.65 14.11
N SER A 724 14.45 10.50 13.13
CA SER A 724 15.49 11.19 12.37
C SER A 724 16.32 12.09 13.28
N PRO A 725 17.63 12.30 13.04
CA PRO A 725 18.48 13.17 13.85
C PRO A 725 17.91 14.57 14.08
N GLU A 726 17.19 15.11 13.10
CA GLU A 726 16.56 16.44 13.17
C GLU A 726 15.40 16.50 14.17
N ALA A 727 14.75 15.35 14.42
CA ALA A 727 13.65 15.21 15.36
C ALA A 727 14.10 14.82 16.78
N TRP A 728 15.40 14.58 17.01
CA TRP A 728 15.93 14.25 18.33
C TRP A 728 15.74 15.42 19.30
N LEU A 729 15.36 15.11 20.54
CA LEU A 729 15.24 16.14 21.59
C LEU A 729 16.61 16.48 22.20
N GLY A 730 17.66 15.71 21.91
CA GLY A 730 19.01 15.95 22.37
C GLY A 730 19.91 14.78 21.99
N GLY A 731 21.12 14.72 22.57
CA GLY A 731 22.14 13.73 22.18
C GLY A 731 23.04 14.21 21.04
N PHE A 732 23.05 15.52 20.75
CA PHE A 732 23.86 16.15 19.72
C PHE A 732 24.47 17.47 20.21
N GLU A 733 25.38 18.05 19.43
CA GLU A 733 25.96 19.37 19.69
C GLU A 733 25.35 20.42 18.74
N ARG A 734 25.00 21.60 19.29
CA ARG A 734 24.51 22.75 18.51
C ARG A 734 25.30 23.99 18.90
N ASN A 735 25.94 24.63 17.92
CA ASN A 735 26.79 25.82 18.13
C ASN A 735 27.91 25.63 19.18
N GLY A 736 28.45 24.41 19.29
CA GLY A 736 29.50 24.07 20.28
C GLY A 736 28.98 23.75 21.69
N GLU A 737 27.66 23.77 21.91
CA GLU A 737 27.05 23.38 23.17
C GLU A 737 26.39 22.00 23.07
N ARG A 738 26.53 21.19 24.11
CA ARG A 738 25.90 19.86 24.19
C ARG A 738 24.43 20.00 24.55
N VAL A 739 23.55 19.55 23.67
CA VAL A 739 22.10 19.55 23.91
C VAL A 739 21.71 18.20 24.50
N ARG A 740 21.29 18.17 25.77
CA ARG A 740 20.80 16.95 26.42
C ARG A 740 19.28 16.83 26.26
N ALA A 741 18.81 15.61 26.04
CA ALA A 741 17.39 15.35 25.84
C ALA A 741 16.56 15.66 27.10
N ALA A 742 17.07 15.34 28.29
CA ALA A 742 16.40 15.66 29.57
C ALA A 742 16.23 17.17 29.77
N ASP A 743 17.25 17.98 29.47
CA ASP A 743 17.17 19.44 29.59
C ASP A 743 16.14 20.03 28.63
N THR A 744 16.09 19.51 27.39
CA THR A 744 15.10 19.89 26.40
C THR A 744 13.69 19.49 26.82
N LEU A 745 13.53 18.29 27.40
CA LEU A 745 12.24 17.84 27.93
C LEU A 745 11.75 18.73 29.06
N ARG A 746 12.64 19.19 29.96
CA ARG A 746 12.29 20.16 31.01
C ARG A 746 11.82 21.47 30.43
N ALA A 747 12.59 22.05 29.51
CA ALA A 747 12.25 23.32 28.87
C ALA A 747 10.91 23.25 28.11
N MET A 748 10.55 22.08 27.56
CA MET A 748 9.27 21.90 26.88
C MET A 748 8.06 21.76 27.82
N LEU A 749 8.26 21.26 29.04
CA LEU A 749 7.18 20.96 29.96
C LEU A 749 7.04 21.99 31.08
N GLU A 750 8.07 22.78 31.39
CA GLU A 750 8.14 23.66 32.57
C GLU A 750 7.05 24.72 32.65
N ASP A 751 6.46 25.13 31.52
CA ASP A 751 5.37 26.11 31.51
C ASP A 751 4.10 25.53 32.15
N GLU A 752 3.70 24.32 31.76
CA GLU A 752 2.44 23.67 32.18
C GLU A 752 2.61 22.59 33.25
N PHE A 753 3.83 22.09 33.47
CA PHE A 753 4.11 20.98 34.37
C PHE A 753 5.19 21.35 35.39
N GLU A 754 5.05 20.80 36.59
CA GLU A 754 6.01 20.88 37.68
C GLU A 754 6.66 19.51 37.86
N LEU A 755 8.00 19.44 37.80
CA LEU A 755 8.71 18.20 38.06
C LEU A 755 8.64 17.88 39.56
N ILE A 756 8.11 16.72 39.92
CA ILE A 756 7.98 16.25 41.31
C ILE A 756 9.23 15.47 41.72
N LYS A 757 9.61 14.49 40.89
CA LYS A 757 10.69 13.54 41.18
C LYS A 757 11.33 13.05 39.89
N GLU A 758 12.60 12.69 39.97
CA GLU A 758 13.29 11.93 38.94
C GLU A 758 14.19 10.86 39.55
N GLU A 759 14.35 9.73 38.85
CA GLU A 759 15.26 8.65 39.25
C GLU A 759 15.68 7.77 38.07
N ASP A 760 16.74 6.99 38.23
CA ASP A 760 17.19 6.00 37.25
C ASP A 760 16.44 4.68 37.46
N VAL A 761 15.88 4.14 36.38
CA VAL A 761 15.13 2.88 36.37
C VAL A 761 15.85 1.88 35.45
N PRO A 762 16.52 0.85 36.00
CA PRO A 762 17.16 -0.16 35.17
C PRO A 762 16.11 -1.09 34.55
N LEU A 763 16.37 -1.59 33.35
CA LEU A 763 15.63 -2.69 32.74
C LEU A 763 16.55 -3.68 32.06
N VAL A 764 16.07 -4.92 31.93
CA VAL A 764 16.74 -5.95 31.16
C VAL A 764 15.82 -6.58 30.13
N ILE A 765 16.30 -6.68 28.89
CA ILE A 765 15.62 -7.39 27.80
C ILE A 765 16.44 -8.65 27.51
N ARG A 766 15.80 -9.81 27.58
CA ARG A 766 16.42 -11.10 27.27
C ARG A 766 16.14 -11.48 25.82
N GLU A 767 17.19 -11.55 25.00
CA GLU A 767 17.09 -12.04 23.61
C GLU A 767 17.15 -13.58 23.56
N HIS A 768 18.06 -14.19 24.33
CA HIS A 768 18.12 -15.64 24.56
C HIS A 768 18.91 -15.94 25.84
N ALA A 769 19.13 -17.21 26.20
CA ALA A 769 19.69 -17.61 27.51
C ALA A 769 21.08 -17.02 27.84
N ARG A 770 21.81 -16.49 26.85
CA ARG A 770 23.17 -15.94 27.00
C ARG A 770 23.35 -14.52 26.44
N LYS A 771 22.28 -13.86 25.97
CA LYS A 771 22.34 -12.51 25.39
C LYS A 771 21.22 -11.65 25.98
N PHE A 772 21.63 -10.53 26.58
CA PHE A 772 20.76 -9.60 27.29
C PHE A 772 21.14 -8.17 26.92
N GLN A 773 20.15 -7.29 26.92
CA GLN A 773 20.36 -5.85 26.86
C GLN A 773 20.04 -5.28 28.23
N TYR A 774 21.02 -4.63 28.86
CA TYR A 774 20.83 -3.92 30.12
C TYR A 774 20.79 -2.42 29.84
N ILE A 775 19.69 -1.77 30.22
CA ILE A 775 19.41 -0.38 29.90
C ILE A 775 19.08 0.33 31.21
N VAL A 776 19.54 1.57 31.38
CA VAL A 776 19.14 2.44 32.50
C VAL A 776 18.37 3.60 31.90
N SER A 777 17.09 3.70 32.23
CA SER A 777 16.21 4.76 31.75
C SER A 777 16.03 5.83 32.80
N HIS A 778 15.99 7.09 32.38
CA HIS A 778 15.71 8.23 33.23
C HIS A 778 14.19 8.38 33.36
N ALA A 779 13.66 8.22 34.57
CA ALA A 779 12.26 8.44 34.88
C ALA A 779 12.06 9.86 35.42
N MET A 780 11.11 10.59 34.85
CA MET A 780 10.74 11.95 35.25
C MET A 780 9.24 12.00 35.52
N LEU A 781 8.86 12.25 36.78
CA LEU A 781 7.49 12.36 37.25
C LEU A 781 7.09 13.83 37.38
N TRP A 782 6.00 14.19 36.72
CA TRP A 782 5.50 15.55 36.61
C TRP A 782 4.07 15.66 37.14
N ARG A 783 3.72 16.82 37.71
CA ARG A 783 2.35 17.24 37.99
C ARG A 783 1.96 18.35 37.04
N ARG A 784 0.79 18.28 36.42
CA ARG A 784 0.26 19.39 35.63
C ARG A 784 -0.26 20.51 36.55
N LYS A 785 0.11 21.76 36.26
CA LYS A 785 -0.25 22.94 37.07
C LYS A 785 -1.74 23.29 37.03
#